data_AF-A0A1R3FYH3-F1
#
_entry.id   AF-A0A1R3FYH3-F1
#
_cell.length_a   1.000
_cell.length_b   1.000
_cell.length_c   1.000
_cell.angle_alpha   90.00
_cell.angle_beta   90.00
_cell.angle_gamma   90.00
#
_symmetry.space_group_name_H-M   'P 1'
#
loop_
_entity.id
_entity.type
_entity.pdbx_description
1 polymer ?
#
loop_
_entity_poly.entity_id
_entity_poly.type
_entity_poly.pdbx_seq_one_letter_code
_entity_poly.pdbx_strand_id
1 'polypeptide(L)'
;MLLVHHHLGFTNTSSLLQFSSSLKVHHHHQLRLAAKSSHDSLSSSASWRRAIPSDSHSETSEPVDERRWDSLGFNPVQTDYIYVMKTSEDGNFTNGGLRHYGNIEMIPSAAVLNYGQGIIEDLKAYKKQNGSIILFRPEENGLRMRIGAERMCMPAPTIKQFVEAVISTVLVNKRWVPPADKGCLHIRPLLLGNGPVLSVTPAPEFTLLIYVTPVGRYFEGGLKPINLVVEDVTHRATPGGVGNIKAIGNYAGILKAQAAAKANGFSDVLYLDSVHNRYLEEVSTANIFVVKDNTISTPVLEGTILPGITRKSIISIAHSQGLEVEERLVSVDELFDADEVFCSGNAVGVLPVGSITYKDKSYLNPALTSFLVRECRVDYGKSGFMVGNYRHFASQAANALKQVHDEQPSYSDDENAEMDWDNLGFNPIATDFMYLMKCYKDEKFVQGQLSHYGNIQLSPSAAVLNYGQGIFEGMKAHRKEDGSLLLFRPDQHAIRMKIGAERMCMPSPSIDQFVDAVKQTLLANKRWVPPPRKGSLYIRPMLIGSGSALGVAPAPEYMFFTYASPVGNYFKQGKAPLNLYVEEELIRAAPGGAGGVKSISNYGPVMKALVNAKRQGFSDVLYLDSINKKYLEELSAANIFILKGNVISTPPASGTILPGITRKSVIEIAQDLGYQVEERAISVDELREADEVFCTGTAVGVASVGSVTYQGRRIEFKVGANSACQELGSALVGIQTGLIEDEKDWVLKIS
;
A
#
# COMPACT_ATOMS: atom_id res chain seq x y z
N MET A 1 7.23 -20.89 -67.91
CA MET A 1 8.04 -21.72 -68.83
C MET A 1 9.32 -22.07 -68.08
N LEU A 2 9.60 -23.36 -67.84
CA LEU A 2 10.79 -24.01 -67.23
C LEU A 2 11.61 -23.24 -66.14
N LEU A 3 11.74 -23.72 -64.89
CA LEU A 3 12.64 -24.82 -64.42
C LEU A 3 14.13 -24.48 -64.62
N VAL A 4 15.07 -24.71 -63.70
CA VAL A 4 15.13 -25.41 -62.37
C VAL A 4 16.04 -24.59 -61.42
N HIS A 5 16.51 -24.92 -60.19
CA HIS A 5 16.65 -26.07 -59.27
C HIS A 5 16.54 -25.52 -57.80
N HIS A 6 16.52 -26.24 -56.66
CA HIS A 6 16.46 -27.67 -56.34
C HIS A 6 15.70 -27.89 -55.00
N HIS A 7 14.94 -28.99 -54.93
CA HIS A 7 14.75 -29.96 -53.82
C HIS A 7 15.20 -29.66 -52.37
N LEU A 8 14.53 -30.16 -51.32
CA LEU A 8 13.43 -31.16 -51.25
C LEU A 8 12.62 -30.98 -49.96
N GLY A 9 11.34 -31.40 -49.98
CA GLY A 9 10.52 -31.54 -48.77
C GLY A 9 9.26 -32.37 -49.05
N PHE A 10 8.73 -33.03 -48.02
CA PHE A 10 7.38 -33.60 -47.88
C PHE A 10 7.19 -33.87 -46.37
N THR A 11 6.55 -33.00 -45.60
CA THR A 11 5.10 -32.94 -45.35
C THR A 11 4.44 -34.31 -45.11
N ASN A 12 3.88 -34.50 -43.91
CA ASN A 12 2.49 -34.95 -43.81
C ASN A 12 1.84 -34.47 -42.49
N THR A 13 0.51 -34.37 -42.47
CA THR A 13 -0.26 -33.69 -41.41
C THR A 13 -1.01 -34.67 -40.49
N SER A 14 -0.61 -34.79 -39.21
CA SER A 14 -1.45 -35.44 -38.17
C SER A 14 -0.90 -35.31 -36.72
N SER A 15 -1.04 -34.16 -36.04
CA SER A 15 -0.76 -34.06 -34.58
C SER A 15 -1.23 -32.78 -33.85
N LEU A 16 -2.36 -32.17 -34.25
CA LEU A 16 -2.83 -30.89 -33.65
C LEU A 16 -3.60 -30.99 -32.32
N LEU A 17 -3.60 -32.15 -31.66
CA LEU A 17 -4.42 -32.43 -30.46
C LEU A 17 -3.67 -33.21 -29.34
N GLN A 18 -2.38 -32.93 -29.10
CA GLN A 18 -1.67 -33.56 -27.96
C GLN A 18 -0.53 -32.79 -27.28
N PHE A 19 -0.46 -31.45 -27.41
CA PHE A 19 0.59 -30.62 -26.77
C PHE A 19 0.05 -29.45 -25.91
N SER A 20 -0.76 -29.78 -24.90
CA SER A 20 -1.16 -28.81 -23.85
C SER A 20 -1.27 -29.39 -22.43
N SER A 21 -1.18 -30.72 -22.27
CA SER A 21 -1.39 -31.44 -21.00
C SER A 21 -0.12 -31.74 -20.20
N SER A 22 1.06 -31.75 -20.84
CA SER A 22 2.31 -32.22 -20.23
C SER A 22 2.93 -31.28 -19.19
N LEU A 23 2.77 -29.95 -19.35
CA LEU A 23 3.38 -28.96 -18.44
C LEU A 23 2.67 -28.82 -17.09
N LYS A 24 1.38 -29.15 -16.97
CA LYS A 24 0.63 -29.02 -15.70
C LYS A 24 0.95 -30.12 -14.66
N VAL A 25 1.57 -31.23 -15.07
CA VAL A 25 1.82 -32.39 -14.18
C VAL A 25 3.13 -32.24 -13.38
N HIS A 26 4.16 -31.58 -13.94
CA HIS A 26 5.49 -31.55 -13.33
C HIS A 26 5.59 -30.76 -12.01
N HIS A 27 4.81 -29.68 -11.84
CA HIS A 27 4.84 -28.90 -10.58
C HIS A 27 4.27 -29.64 -9.36
N HIS A 28 3.23 -30.47 -9.54
CA HIS A 28 2.63 -31.20 -8.42
C HIS A 28 3.53 -32.30 -7.86
N HIS A 29 4.45 -32.86 -8.65
CA HIS A 29 5.25 -34.00 -8.21
C HIS A 29 6.47 -33.61 -7.37
N GLN A 30 7.06 -32.42 -7.58
CA GLN A 30 8.16 -31.93 -6.74
C GLN A 30 7.69 -31.53 -5.33
N LEU A 31 6.50 -30.91 -5.21
CA LEU A 31 5.91 -30.53 -3.93
C LEU A 31 5.62 -31.72 -2.99
N ARG A 32 5.47 -32.94 -3.53
CA ARG A 32 5.32 -34.17 -2.73
C ARG A 32 6.65 -34.82 -2.30
N LEU A 33 7.77 -34.49 -2.93
CA LEU A 33 9.08 -35.04 -2.59
C LEU A 33 9.81 -34.21 -1.54
N ALA A 34 9.67 -32.88 -1.56
CA ALA A 34 10.18 -31.98 -0.52
C ALA A 34 9.60 -32.28 0.89
N ALA A 35 8.46 -32.98 0.96
CA ALA A 35 7.79 -33.38 2.20
C ALA A 35 8.27 -34.73 2.77
N LYS A 36 9.31 -35.37 2.20
CA LYS A 36 9.81 -36.69 2.63
C LYS A 36 11.30 -36.79 2.97
N SER A 37 12.08 -35.72 2.82
CA SER A 37 13.53 -35.70 3.07
C SER A 37 13.95 -34.88 4.30
N SER A 38 13.04 -34.68 5.26
CA SER A 38 13.28 -33.93 6.51
C SER A 38 13.13 -34.75 7.79
N HIS A 39 13.04 -36.09 7.67
CA HIS A 39 13.33 -37.02 8.75
C HIS A 39 14.76 -37.55 8.55
N ASP A 40 15.71 -36.93 9.28
CA ASP A 40 17.02 -37.44 9.74
C ASP A 40 18.12 -36.37 9.68
N SER A 41 18.19 -35.53 10.73
CA SER A 41 19.36 -34.71 11.10
C SER A 41 19.11 -33.94 12.42
N LEU A 42 18.67 -34.64 13.48
CA LEU A 42 18.39 -34.05 14.79
C LEU A 42 19.57 -34.20 15.76
N SER A 43 20.60 -33.37 15.60
CA SER A 43 21.58 -33.09 16.66
C SER A 43 22.21 -31.69 16.54
N SER A 44 22.57 -31.10 17.68
CA SER A 44 23.25 -29.81 17.83
C SER A 44 22.63 -28.57 17.15
N SER A 45 22.03 -27.67 17.94
CA SER A 45 22.19 -26.21 17.79
C SER A 45 21.58 -25.49 19.01
N ALA A 46 22.42 -25.16 19.99
CA ALA A 46 22.01 -24.43 21.18
C ALA A 46 22.27 -22.93 21.01
N SER A 47 21.26 -22.20 20.54
CA SER A 47 21.27 -20.73 20.45
C SER A 47 19.83 -20.19 20.40
N TRP A 48 19.68 -18.85 20.43
CA TRP A 48 18.40 -18.15 20.24
C TRP A 48 17.31 -18.38 21.30
N ARG A 49 17.62 -18.09 22.58
CA ARG A 49 16.60 -17.65 23.55
C ARG A 49 16.83 -16.19 23.91
N ARG A 50 15.86 -15.32 23.61
CA ARG A 50 15.80 -13.94 24.11
C ARG A 50 14.51 -13.73 24.90
N ALA A 51 14.54 -12.77 25.82
CA ALA A 51 13.61 -12.65 26.94
C ALA A 51 12.13 -12.55 26.55
N ILE A 52 11.30 -13.25 27.32
CA ILE A 52 10.06 -12.64 27.83
C ILE A 52 10.52 -11.73 28.99
N PRO A 53 10.07 -10.46 29.10
CA PRO A 53 10.41 -9.60 30.22
C PRO A 53 10.08 -10.26 31.57
N SER A 54 10.98 -10.12 32.54
CA SER A 54 10.74 -10.55 33.92
C SER A 54 10.05 -9.43 34.69
N ASP A 55 8.91 -9.71 35.32
CA ASP A 55 8.17 -8.74 36.13
C ASP A 55 9.00 -8.31 37.37
N SER A 56 9.65 -7.14 37.29
CA SER A 56 10.44 -6.58 38.39
C SER A 56 10.34 -5.06 38.55
N HIS A 57 9.23 -4.44 38.10
CA HIS A 57 8.80 -3.12 38.58
C HIS A 57 7.27 -3.03 38.64
N SER A 58 6.75 -2.71 39.84
CA SER A 58 5.37 -2.28 40.18
C SER A 58 4.19 -3.04 39.54
N GLU A 59 3.38 -3.68 40.38
CA GLU A 59 2.01 -4.07 40.04
C GLU A 59 1.15 -2.81 39.72
N THR A 60 1.12 -2.41 38.45
CA THR A 60 0.13 -1.46 37.89
C THR A 60 -1.02 -2.20 37.19
N SER A 61 -1.11 -3.51 37.40
CA SER A 61 -2.21 -4.34 36.97
C SER A 61 -3.43 -4.16 37.87
N GLU A 62 -4.21 -3.11 37.62
CA GLU A 62 -5.63 -3.15 37.99
C GLU A 62 -6.26 -4.44 37.43
N PRO A 63 -7.15 -5.10 38.18
CA PRO A 63 -7.91 -6.22 37.66
C PRO A 63 -8.77 -5.73 36.48
N VAL A 64 -8.85 -6.53 35.41
CA VAL A 64 -9.73 -6.20 34.28
C VAL A 64 -11.18 -6.34 34.75
N ASP A 65 -11.82 -5.20 35.06
CA ASP A 65 -13.21 -5.14 35.54
C ASP A 65 -14.12 -6.01 34.65
N GLU A 66 -14.81 -6.97 35.26
CA GLU A 66 -15.62 -7.94 34.51
C GLU A 66 -16.76 -7.26 33.73
N ARG A 67 -17.21 -6.08 34.18
CA ARG A 67 -18.22 -5.27 33.47
C ARG A 67 -17.71 -4.74 32.13
N ARG A 68 -16.39 -4.64 31.94
CA ARG A 68 -15.76 -4.23 30.67
C ARG A 68 -16.07 -5.19 29.53
N TRP A 69 -16.29 -6.47 29.81
CA TRP A 69 -16.60 -7.48 28.78
C TRP A 69 -17.96 -7.25 28.10
N ASP A 70 -18.90 -6.63 28.82
CA ASP A 70 -20.25 -6.30 28.34
C ASP A 70 -20.34 -4.93 27.65
N SER A 71 -19.22 -4.21 27.50
CA SER A 71 -19.13 -2.91 26.81
C SER A 71 -18.07 -2.87 25.70
N LEU A 72 -17.68 -4.03 25.15
CA LEU A 72 -16.63 -4.12 24.13
C LEU A 72 -17.14 -3.87 22.71
N GLY A 73 -17.06 -2.61 22.25
CA GLY A 73 -17.16 -2.28 20.83
C GLY A 73 -15.96 -2.81 20.00
N PHE A 74 -15.95 -2.50 18.70
CA PHE A 74 -14.82 -2.79 17.79
C PHE A 74 -13.78 -1.66 17.75
N ASN A 75 -13.35 -1.21 18.93
CA ASN A 75 -12.37 -0.12 19.10
C ASN A 75 -11.01 -0.67 19.55
N PRO A 76 -9.88 -0.04 19.18
CA PRO A 76 -8.57 -0.48 19.61
C PRO A 76 -8.38 -0.22 21.11
N VAL A 77 -8.11 -1.29 21.86
CA VAL A 77 -7.76 -1.26 23.29
C VAL A 77 -6.29 -1.63 23.43
N GLN A 78 -5.53 -0.80 24.14
CA GLN A 78 -4.16 -1.11 24.55
C GLN A 78 -4.16 -2.30 25.52
N THR A 79 -3.40 -3.34 25.19
CA THR A 79 -3.16 -4.51 26.04
C THR A 79 -1.77 -4.47 26.66
N ASP A 80 -1.27 -5.58 27.20
CA ASP A 80 -0.02 -5.61 27.98
C ASP A 80 1.23 -5.55 27.08
N TYR A 81 1.24 -6.36 26.02
CA TYR A 81 2.41 -6.58 25.16
C TYR A 81 2.05 -6.66 23.67
N ILE A 82 2.99 -6.20 22.84
CA ILE A 82 3.08 -6.47 21.41
C ILE A 82 4.27 -7.42 21.13
N TYR A 83 4.29 -8.04 19.97
CA TYR A 83 5.46 -8.78 19.47
C TYR A 83 6.11 -8.03 18.31
N VAL A 84 7.44 -7.99 18.26
CA VAL A 84 8.21 -7.31 17.22
C VAL A 84 9.35 -8.20 16.75
N MET A 85 9.52 -8.33 15.43
CA MET A 85 10.59 -9.09 14.77
C MET A 85 11.07 -8.32 13.53
N LYS A 86 12.39 -8.28 13.29
CA LYS A 86 13.01 -7.49 12.20
C LYS A 86 13.74 -8.40 11.20
N THR A 87 14.01 -7.88 10.01
CA THR A 87 14.97 -8.48 9.08
C THR A 87 16.41 -8.32 9.55
N SER A 88 17.27 -9.30 9.26
CA SER A 88 18.73 -9.11 9.17
C SER A 88 19.09 -8.42 7.84
N GLU A 89 20.37 -8.10 7.65
CA GLU A 89 20.91 -7.56 6.40
C GLU A 89 20.65 -8.49 5.20
N ASP A 90 20.64 -9.82 5.40
CA ASP A 90 20.27 -10.83 4.39
C ASP A 90 18.76 -10.88 4.08
N GLY A 91 17.95 -10.00 4.66
CA GLY A 91 16.49 -9.99 4.55
C GLY A 91 15.77 -11.09 5.35
N ASN A 92 16.51 -11.92 6.10
CA ASN A 92 15.93 -13.00 6.90
C ASN A 92 15.27 -12.47 8.18
N PHE A 93 14.08 -12.95 8.53
CA PHE A 93 13.41 -12.55 9.76
C PHE A 93 14.06 -13.18 11.00
N THR A 94 14.57 -12.32 11.89
CA THR A 94 15.38 -12.69 13.06
C THR A 94 15.00 -11.84 14.29
N ASN A 95 15.61 -12.16 15.44
CA ASN A 95 15.59 -11.31 16.65
C ASN A 95 14.19 -10.92 17.16
N GLY A 96 13.18 -11.79 16.96
CA GLY A 96 11.82 -11.58 17.45
C GLY A 96 11.70 -11.62 18.97
N GLY A 97 10.81 -10.81 19.54
CA GLY A 97 10.55 -10.77 20.98
C GLY A 97 9.32 -9.95 21.37
N LEU A 98 8.87 -10.13 22.61
CA LEU A 98 7.79 -9.35 23.20
C LEU A 98 8.30 -7.99 23.70
N ARG A 99 7.46 -6.96 23.60
CA ARG A 99 7.67 -5.61 24.13
C ARG A 99 6.36 -5.12 24.75
N HIS A 100 6.40 -4.23 25.74
CA HIS A 100 5.16 -3.62 26.24
C HIS A 100 4.40 -2.91 25.11
N TYR A 101 3.07 -2.92 25.17
CA TYR A 101 2.27 -2.16 24.21
C TYR A 101 2.51 -0.67 24.45
N GLY A 102 2.91 0.04 23.41
CA GLY A 102 3.02 1.50 23.37
C GLY A 102 2.97 1.99 21.93
N ASN A 103 3.28 3.27 21.73
CA ASN A 103 3.57 3.77 20.39
C ASN A 103 4.86 3.12 19.86
N ILE A 104 4.95 3.03 18.53
CA ILE A 104 6.17 2.64 17.83
C ILE A 104 6.84 3.84 17.20
N GLU A 105 8.17 3.75 17.15
CA GLU A 105 9.02 4.73 16.51
C GLU A 105 9.09 4.47 15.00
N MET A 106 8.75 5.47 14.20
CA MET A 106 8.86 5.43 12.74
C MET A 106 9.72 6.60 12.26
N ILE A 107 10.76 6.32 11.47
CA ILE A 107 11.52 7.38 10.80
C ILE A 107 10.63 8.05 9.72
N PRO A 108 10.62 9.39 9.58
CA PRO A 108 9.74 10.09 8.62
C PRO A 108 9.86 9.61 7.17
N SER A 109 11.04 9.10 6.79
CA SER A 109 11.35 8.55 5.46
C SER A 109 11.02 7.07 5.28
N ALA A 110 10.36 6.40 6.25
CA ALA A 110 10.02 4.98 6.15
C ALA A 110 9.17 4.66 4.91
N ALA A 111 9.47 3.55 4.23
CA ALA A 111 8.77 3.14 3.00
C ALA A 111 7.27 2.88 3.19
N VAL A 112 6.85 2.41 4.37
CA VAL A 112 5.43 2.21 4.68
C VAL A 112 4.66 3.54 4.79
N LEU A 113 5.30 4.59 5.33
CA LEU A 113 4.71 5.93 5.42
C LEU A 113 4.70 6.63 4.06
N ASN A 114 5.76 6.47 3.26
CA ASN A 114 5.93 7.22 2.02
C ASN A 114 5.28 6.54 0.79
N TYR A 115 5.27 5.21 0.77
CA TYR A 115 4.87 4.41 -0.40
C TYR A 115 3.91 3.26 -0.06
N GLY A 116 3.32 3.24 1.14
CA GLY A 116 2.31 2.26 1.51
C GLY A 116 2.80 0.80 1.47
N GLN A 117 4.12 0.57 1.57
CA GLN A 117 4.72 -0.77 1.51
C GLN A 117 4.44 -1.54 2.81
N GLY A 118 3.23 -2.08 2.92
CA GLY A 118 2.80 -2.87 4.08
C GLY A 118 1.68 -3.86 3.77
N ILE A 119 1.70 -4.98 4.49
CA ILE A 119 0.66 -6.04 4.51
C ILE A 119 0.11 -6.14 5.93
N ILE A 120 -1.20 -6.29 6.09
CA ILE A 120 -1.82 -6.62 7.38
C ILE A 120 -2.52 -7.97 7.33
N GLU A 121 -2.64 -8.62 8.48
CA GLU A 121 -3.50 -9.78 8.67
C GLU A 121 -4.50 -9.56 9.80
N ASP A 122 -5.62 -10.30 9.78
CA ASP A 122 -6.61 -10.30 10.85
C ASP A 122 -6.86 -11.73 11.31
N LEU A 123 -6.64 -12.00 12.60
CA LEU A 123 -6.94 -13.28 13.25
C LEU A 123 -7.76 -13.06 14.52
N LYS A 124 -8.29 -14.15 15.08
CA LYS A 124 -9.03 -14.15 16.35
C LYS A 124 -8.56 -15.30 17.24
N ALA A 125 -8.38 -15.00 18.53
CA ALA A 125 -8.29 -15.99 19.60
C ALA A 125 -9.62 -16.05 20.37
N TYR A 126 -10.13 -17.26 20.60
CA TYR A 126 -11.35 -17.49 21.37
C TYR A 126 -11.04 -18.31 22.62
N LYS A 127 -11.64 -17.95 23.76
CA LYS A 127 -11.62 -18.75 24.98
C LYS A 127 -12.76 -19.78 24.91
N LYS A 128 -12.47 -21.06 25.18
CA LYS A 128 -13.47 -22.12 25.35
C LYS A 128 -14.02 -22.11 26.78
N GLN A 129 -15.17 -22.76 26.99
CA GLN A 129 -15.79 -22.91 28.31
C GLN A 129 -14.85 -23.54 29.36
N ASN A 130 -13.93 -24.43 28.94
CA ASN A 130 -12.91 -25.02 29.81
C ASN A 130 -11.65 -24.14 30.02
N GLY A 131 -11.73 -22.83 29.69
CA GLY A 131 -10.64 -21.86 29.83
C GLY A 131 -9.53 -21.95 28.78
N SER A 132 -9.45 -23.02 27.97
CA SER A 132 -8.44 -23.15 26.91
C SER A 132 -8.66 -22.12 25.80
N ILE A 133 -7.57 -21.64 25.20
CA ILE A 133 -7.60 -20.65 24.10
C ILE A 133 -7.34 -21.37 22.77
N ILE A 134 -8.13 -21.05 21.74
CA ILE A 134 -7.93 -21.53 20.36
C ILE A 134 -7.68 -20.35 19.41
N LEU A 135 -6.88 -20.61 18.36
CA LEU A 135 -6.65 -19.70 17.23
C LEU A 135 -7.40 -20.21 16.00
N PHE A 136 -7.94 -19.30 15.19
CA PHE A 136 -8.56 -19.66 13.92
C PHE A 136 -7.55 -19.61 12.75
N ARG A 137 -7.18 -20.78 12.22
CA ARG A 137 -6.35 -20.98 11.00
C ARG A 137 -5.08 -20.10 10.87
N PRO A 138 -4.24 -19.94 11.91
CA PRO A 138 -3.12 -18.99 11.87
C PRO A 138 -2.06 -19.32 10.79
N GLU A 139 -1.95 -20.58 10.36
CA GLU A 139 -1.09 -21.01 9.25
C GLU A 139 -1.53 -20.42 7.91
N GLU A 140 -2.84 -20.29 7.68
CA GLU A 140 -3.40 -19.76 6.43
C GLU A 140 -3.24 -18.24 6.35
N ASN A 141 -3.35 -17.53 7.48
CA ASN A 141 -3.00 -16.11 7.57
C ASN A 141 -1.49 -15.90 7.31
N GLY A 142 -0.62 -16.74 7.88
CA GLY A 142 0.83 -16.68 7.63
C GLY A 142 1.19 -16.95 6.16
N LEU A 143 0.50 -17.89 5.52
CA LEU A 143 0.62 -18.15 4.09
C LEU A 143 0.16 -16.96 3.24
N ARG A 144 -1.00 -16.36 3.55
CA ARG A 144 -1.54 -15.21 2.82
C ARG A 144 -0.68 -13.95 2.99
N MET A 145 -0.14 -13.70 4.18
CA MET A 145 0.84 -12.64 4.41
C MET A 145 2.09 -12.84 3.54
N ARG A 146 2.61 -14.06 3.44
CA ARG A 146 3.79 -14.38 2.60
C ARG A 146 3.53 -14.14 1.10
N ILE A 147 2.34 -14.47 0.61
CA ILE A 147 1.92 -14.19 -0.79
C ILE A 147 1.82 -12.67 -1.02
N GLY A 148 1.23 -11.92 -0.08
CA GLY A 148 1.18 -10.46 -0.13
C GLY A 148 2.57 -9.81 -0.14
N ALA A 149 3.47 -10.29 0.73
CA ALA A 149 4.84 -9.82 0.83
C ALA A 149 5.60 -9.96 -0.51
N GLU A 150 5.50 -11.12 -1.16
CA GLU A 150 6.13 -11.37 -2.47
C GLU A 150 5.61 -10.40 -3.56
N ARG A 151 4.29 -10.15 -3.61
CA ARG A 151 3.66 -9.22 -4.56
C ARG A 151 4.05 -7.75 -4.29
N MET A 152 4.43 -7.41 -3.05
CA MET A 152 4.86 -6.06 -2.62
C MET A 152 6.40 -5.91 -2.50
N CYS A 153 7.18 -6.87 -2.99
CA CYS A 153 8.64 -6.90 -2.89
C CYS A 153 9.17 -6.78 -1.43
N MET A 154 8.54 -7.51 -0.52
CA MET A 154 8.91 -7.59 0.90
C MET A 154 9.39 -9.03 1.21
N PRO A 155 10.42 -9.22 2.04
CA PRO A 155 10.66 -10.51 2.69
C PRO A 155 9.52 -10.82 3.67
N ALA A 156 9.38 -12.08 4.07
CA ALA A 156 8.38 -12.52 5.03
C ALA A 156 8.97 -13.52 6.04
N PRO A 157 8.43 -13.58 7.27
CA PRO A 157 8.74 -14.68 8.18
C PRO A 157 8.27 -16.01 7.59
N THR A 158 8.89 -17.12 8.02
CA THR A 158 8.33 -18.45 7.75
C THR A 158 6.96 -18.59 8.44
N ILE A 159 6.09 -19.46 7.89
CA ILE A 159 4.76 -19.71 8.48
C ILE A 159 4.89 -20.16 9.94
N LYS A 160 5.92 -20.96 10.25
CA LYS A 160 6.26 -21.36 11.62
C LYS A 160 6.55 -20.14 12.52
N GLN A 161 7.49 -19.27 12.14
CA GLN A 161 7.82 -18.06 12.91
C GLN A 161 6.61 -17.14 13.10
N PHE A 162 5.75 -17.00 12.09
CA PHE A 162 4.51 -16.23 12.17
C PHE A 162 3.55 -16.82 13.21
N VAL A 163 3.30 -18.14 13.16
CA VAL A 163 2.41 -18.83 14.12
C VAL A 163 2.99 -18.79 15.54
N GLU A 164 4.30 -19.00 15.71
CA GLU A 164 4.99 -18.89 17.01
C GLU A 164 4.91 -17.47 17.60
N ALA A 165 5.04 -16.43 16.77
CA ALA A 165 4.86 -15.04 17.16
C ALA A 165 3.41 -14.74 17.58
N VAL A 166 2.42 -15.19 16.80
CA VAL A 166 0.99 -15.06 17.13
C VAL A 166 0.68 -15.74 18.48
N ILE A 167 1.11 -16.99 18.66
CA ILE A 167 0.91 -17.75 19.91
C ILE A 167 1.56 -17.02 21.09
N SER A 168 2.80 -16.56 20.95
CA SER A 168 3.52 -15.83 22.01
C SER A 168 2.79 -14.55 22.43
N THR A 169 2.29 -13.79 21.45
CA THR A 169 1.53 -12.55 21.70
C THR A 169 0.22 -12.83 22.45
N VAL A 170 -0.50 -13.89 22.08
CA VAL A 170 -1.79 -14.25 22.70
C VAL A 170 -1.60 -14.85 24.09
N LEU A 171 -0.56 -15.65 24.33
CA LEU A 171 -0.31 -16.28 25.63
C LEU A 171 0.10 -15.29 26.71
N VAL A 172 0.90 -14.25 26.39
CA VAL A 172 1.24 -13.21 27.37
C VAL A 172 0.03 -12.32 27.65
N ASN A 173 -0.73 -11.93 26.62
CA ASN A 173 -1.96 -11.14 26.76
C ASN A 173 -3.20 -12.00 27.15
N LYS A 174 -3.03 -13.22 27.69
CA LYS A 174 -4.14 -14.16 27.96
C LYS A 174 -5.28 -13.60 28.82
N ARG A 175 -4.98 -12.61 29.67
CA ARG A 175 -5.98 -11.91 30.51
C ARG A 175 -6.95 -11.05 29.69
N TRP A 176 -6.52 -10.60 28.51
CA TRP A 176 -7.32 -9.80 27.57
C TRP A 176 -8.21 -10.63 26.64
N VAL A 177 -8.11 -11.97 26.64
CA VAL A 177 -9.04 -12.81 25.87
C VAL A 177 -10.40 -12.80 26.58
N PRO A 178 -11.50 -12.34 25.95
CA PRO A 178 -12.82 -12.33 26.58
C PRO A 178 -13.29 -13.73 27.00
N PRO A 179 -14.26 -13.84 27.91
CA PRO A 179 -15.03 -15.07 28.13
C PRO A 179 -15.69 -15.59 26.84
N ALA A 180 -15.95 -16.90 26.79
CA ALA A 180 -16.43 -17.62 25.60
C ALA A 180 -17.72 -17.05 24.99
N ASP A 181 -18.55 -16.41 25.81
CA ASP A 181 -19.82 -15.80 25.47
C ASP A 181 -19.75 -14.27 25.26
N LYS A 182 -18.60 -13.63 25.48
CA LYS A 182 -18.49 -12.15 25.45
C LYS A 182 -17.81 -11.62 24.18
N GLY A 183 -16.87 -12.36 23.59
CA GLY A 183 -16.17 -11.90 22.38
C GLY A 183 -14.93 -12.72 22.00
N CYS A 184 -13.93 -12.05 21.43
CA CYS A 184 -12.65 -12.65 21.07
C CYS A 184 -11.49 -11.66 21.26
N LEU A 185 -10.27 -12.18 21.39
CA LEU A 185 -9.06 -11.36 21.24
C LEU A 185 -8.80 -11.20 19.74
N HIS A 186 -8.96 -9.99 19.19
CA HIS A 186 -8.53 -9.67 17.84
C HIS A 186 -7.01 -9.58 17.80
N ILE A 187 -6.40 -10.08 16.72
CA ILE A 187 -4.95 -10.12 16.51
C ILE A 187 -4.67 -9.48 15.16
N ARG A 188 -3.83 -8.44 15.15
CA ARG A 188 -3.41 -7.70 13.94
C ARG A 188 -1.90 -7.82 13.78
N PRO A 189 -1.41 -8.80 13.01
CA PRO A 189 -0.06 -8.78 12.46
C PRO A 189 0.03 -7.71 11.36
N LEU A 190 1.12 -6.96 11.35
CA LEU A 190 1.49 -6.00 10.31
C LEU A 190 2.93 -6.30 9.87
N LEU A 191 3.15 -6.39 8.58
CA LEU A 191 4.46 -6.48 7.95
C LEU A 191 4.71 -5.13 7.25
N LEU A 192 5.71 -4.39 7.71
CA LEU A 192 5.92 -2.97 7.38
C LEU A 192 7.31 -2.75 6.78
N GLY A 193 7.41 -2.02 5.66
CA GLY A 193 8.66 -1.47 5.15
C GLY A 193 9.13 -0.31 6.02
N ASN A 194 10.06 -0.60 6.94
CA ASN A 194 10.48 0.32 8.00
C ASN A 194 11.67 1.20 7.60
N GLY A 195 12.53 0.69 6.71
CA GLY A 195 13.76 1.37 6.33
C GLY A 195 13.52 2.68 5.54
N PRO A 196 14.46 3.64 5.62
CA PRO A 196 14.33 4.95 4.99
C PRO A 196 14.47 4.86 3.46
N VAL A 197 13.59 5.55 2.74
CA VAL A 197 13.61 5.66 1.27
C VAL A 197 13.20 7.07 0.82
N LEU A 198 13.72 7.51 -0.33
CA LEU A 198 13.33 8.79 -0.95
C LEU A 198 12.82 8.63 -2.39
N SER A 199 13.31 7.63 -3.13
CA SER A 199 12.80 7.18 -4.43
C SER A 199 11.85 5.98 -4.29
N VAL A 200 11.11 5.63 -5.36
CA VAL A 200 10.21 4.47 -5.36
C VAL A 200 11.04 3.18 -5.48
N THR A 201 11.40 2.61 -4.34
CA THR A 201 12.10 1.33 -4.20
C THR A 201 11.57 0.55 -3.00
N PRO A 202 11.75 -0.78 -2.94
CA PRO A 202 11.55 -1.53 -1.70
C PRO A 202 12.39 -0.96 -0.54
N ALA A 203 11.89 -1.07 0.69
CA ALA A 203 12.64 -0.70 1.89
C ALA A 203 13.93 -1.55 2.04
N PRO A 204 14.99 -1.01 2.67
CA PRO A 204 16.15 -1.81 3.09
C PRO A 204 15.87 -2.64 4.37
N GLU A 205 14.92 -2.21 5.22
CA GLU A 205 14.54 -2.90 6.45
C GLU A 205 13.04 -3.17 6.50
N PHE A 206 12.65 -4.32 7.08
CA PHE A 206 11.27 -4.68 7.32
C PHE A 206 11.03 -5.13 8.77
N THR A 207 9.84 -4.85 9.28
CA THR A 207 9.41 -5.23 10.63
C THR A 207 8.08 -5.97 10.56
N LEU A 208 8.01 -7.14 11.19
CA LEU A 208 6.76 -7.77 11.60
C LEU A 208 6.44 -7.26 13.00
N LEU A 209 5.27 -6.64 13.15
CA LEU A 209 4.69 -6.29 14.43
C LEU A 209 3.38 -7.06 14.61
N ILE A 210 3.07 -7.51 15.83
CA ILE A 210 1.77 -8.06 16.17
C ILE A 210 1.24 -7.34 17.40
N TYR A 211 0.10 -6.67 17.26
CA TYR A 211 -0.69 -6.21 18.40
C TYR A 211 -1.98 -7.02 18.53
N VAL A 212 -2.55 -6.99 19.73
CA VAL A 212 -3.83 -7.61 20.04
C VAL A 212 -4.76 -6.59 20.69
N THR A 213 -6.06 -6.85 20.65
CA THR A 213 -7.07 -6.04 21.34
C THR A 213 -8.30 -6.91 21.64
N PRO A 214 -8.88 -6.84 22.86
CA PRO A 214 -10.21 -7.41 23.09
C PRO A 214 -11.23 -6.75 22.17
N VAL A 215 -12.15 -7.53 21.62
CA VAL A 215 -13.35 -7.03 20.93
C VAL A 215 -14.56 -7.89 21.32
N GLY A 216 -15.73 -7.27 21.45
CA GLY A 216 -16.95 -7.95 21.84
C GLY A 216 -17.60 -8.70 20.69
N ARG A 217 -18.86 -9.05 20.87
CA ARG A 217 -19.71 -9.53 19.78
C ARG A 217 -20.03 -8.39 18.83
N TYR A 218 -19.87 -8.63 17.52
CA TYR A 218 -20.34 -7.71 16.48
C TYR A 218 -21.86 -7.44 16.52
N PHE A 219 -22.61 -8.26 17.26
CA PHE A 219 -24.06 -8.19 17.38
C PHE A 219 -24.54 -8.33 18.83
N GLU A 220 -24.66 -7.19 19.50
CA GLU A 220 -25.55 -7.06 20.66
C GLU A 220 -27.02 -7.15 20.16
N GLY A 221 -27.74 -8.16 20.65
CA GLY A 221 -29.11 -8.47 20.25
C GLY A 221 -29.28 -9.48 19.10
N GLY A 222 -28.21 -10.09 18.59
CA GLY A 222 -28.27 -11.12 17.53
C GLY A 222 -28.11 -10.58 16.11
N LEU A 223 -28.05 -11.49 15.12
CA LEU A 223 -27.74 -11.20 13.71
C LEU A 223 -28.70 -10.15 13.12
N LYS A 224 -28.21 -8.91 12.98
CA LYS A 224 -28.92 -7.84 12.26
C LYS A 224 -28.43 -7.85 10.81
N PRO A 225 -29.32 -7.92 9.81
CA PRO A 225 -28.91 -7.85 8.43
C PRO A 225 -28.35 -6.47 8.07
N ILE A 226 -27.42 -6.43 7.14
CA ILE A 226 -26.88 -5.19 6.59
C ILE A 226 -27.64 -4.77 5.32
N ASN A 227 -27.70 -3.47 5.07
CA ASN A 227 -28.13 -2.89 3.79
C ASN A 227 -26.91 -2.41 2.98
N LEU A 228 -26.86 -2.74 1.70
CA LEU A 228 -25.76 -2.40 0.81
C LEU A 228 -26.20 -1.46 -0.31
N VAL A 229 -25.28 -0.64 -0.79
CA VAL A 229 -25.39 0.04 -2.08
C VAL A 229 -24.34 -0.52 -3.04
N VAL A 230 -24.73 -0.74 -4.30
CA VAL A 230 -23.80 -1.11 -5.37
C VAL A 230 -23.13 0.15 -5.91
N GLU A 231 -21.81 0.12 -6.00
CA GLU A 231 -20.96 1.18 -6.53
C GLU A 231 -20.43 0.78 -7.91
N ASP A 232 -20.74 1.60 -8.92
CA ASP A 232 -20.43 1.38 -10.34
C ASP A 232 -19.63 2.53 -10.97
N VAL A 233 -19.00 3.38 -10.15
CA VAL A 233 -18.05 4.43 -10.59
C VAL A 233 -16.70 4.31 -9.87
N THR A 234 -16.69 3.95 -8.59
CA THR A 234 -15.50 3.79 -7.74
C THR A 234 -15.14 2.32 -7.55
N HIS A 235 -14.32 1.75 -8.44
CA HIS A 235 -13.90 0.36 -8.28
C HIS A 235 -12.87 0.18 -7.14
N ARG A 236 -12.99 -0.93 -6.39
CA ARG A 236 -12.07 -1.29 -5.31
C ARG A 236 -10.76 -1.89 -5.84
N ALA A 237 -10.83 -2.66 -6.93
CA ALA A 237 -9.68 -3.33 -7.54
C ALA A 237 -9.83 -3.46 -9.07
N THR A 238 -8.73 -3.80 -9.73
CA THR A 238 -8.63 -4.03 -11.18
C THR A 238 -7.54 -5.07 -11.47
N PRO A 239 -7.67 -5.92 -12.51
CA PRO A 239 -6.70 -6.96 -12.84
C PRO A 239 -5.27 -6.41 -12.99
N GLY A 240 -4.27 -7.17 -12.51
CA GLY A 240 -2.87 -6.71 -12.40
C GLY A 240 -2.55 -5.87 -11.16
N GLY A 241 -3.57 -5.45 -10.40
CA GLY A 241 -3.43 -4.68 -9.17
C GLY A 241 -2.94 -5.52 -7.97
N VAL A 242 -3.53 -5.25 -6.81
CA VAL A 242 -3.20 -5.87 -5.50
C VAL A 242 -4.43 -6.21 -4.66
N GLY A 243 -5.64 -6.23 -5.25
CA GLY A 243 -6.88 -6.51 -4.52
C GLY A 243 -6.93 -7.91 -3.89
N ASN A 244 -6.34 -8.91 -4.57
CA ASN A 244 -6.17 -10.27 -4.06
C ASN A 244 -5.18 -10.45 -2.89
N ILE A 245 -4.49 -9.39 -2.45
CA ILE A 245 -3.60 -9.43 -1.28
C ILE A 245 -4.05 -8.41 -0.24
N LYS A 246 -3.71 -8.67 1.02
CA LYS A 246 -4.15 -7.84 2.14
C LYS A 246 -3.22 -6.63 2.39
N ALA A 247 -2.90 -5.92 1.31
CA ALA A 247 -2.05 -4.73 1.29
C ALA A 247 -2.79 -3.52 1.89
N ILE A 248 -2.05 -2.68 2.62
CA ILE A 248 -2.64 -1.51 3.31
C ILE A 248 -3.18 -0.47 2.31
N GLY A 249 -2.62 -0.37 1.11
CA GLY A 249 -3.05 0.56 0.07
C GLY A 249 -4.48 0.35 -0.45
N ASN A 250 -5.06 -0.84 -0.27
CA ASN A 250 -6.37 -1.21 -0.82
C ASN A 250 -7.55 -0.48 -0.16
N TYR A 251 -7.35 0.08 1.04
CA TYR A 251 -8.44 0.58 1.89
C TYR A 251 -8.64 2.10 1.79
N ALA A 252 -7.56 2.89 1.70
CA ALA A 252 -7.66 4.35 1.64
C ALA A 252 -8.46 4.84 0.41
N GLY A 253 -8.34 4.15 -0.74
CA GLY A 253 -9.03 4.52 -1.97
C GLY A 253 -10.57 4.40 -1.90
N ILE A 254 -11.10 3.49 -1.09
CA ILE A 254 -12.56 3.24 -0.97
C ILE A 254 -13.25 4.09 0.11
N LEU A 255 -12.49 4.82 0.96
CA LEU A 255 -13.05 5.60 2.07
C LEU A 255 -14.13 6.61 1.63
N LYS A 256 -13.98 7.26 0.47
CA LYS A 256 -14.96 8.25 -0.03
C LYS A 256 -16.30 7.61 -0.41
N ALA A 257 -16.28 6.43 -1.05
CA ALA A 257 -17.47 5.66 -1.37
C ALA A 257 -18.17 5.16 -0.09
N GLN A 258 -17.41 4.61 0.87
CA GLN A 258 -17.96 4.18 2.16
C GLN A 258 -18.55 5.33 2.98
N ALA A 259 -17.94 6.52 2.95
CA ALA A 259 -18.46 7.71 3.61
C ALA A 259 -19.77 8.18 2.96
N ALA A 260 -19.85 8.18 1.62
CA ALA A 260 -21.07 8.53 0.89
C ALA A 260 -22.20 7.52 1.15
N ALA A 261 -21.92 6.21 1.14
CA ALA A 261 -22.88 5.17 1.48
C ALA A 261 -23.46 5.35 2.89
N LYS A 262 -22.61 5.57 3.89
CA LYS A 262 -23.03 5.77 5.29
C LYS A 262 -23.82 7.07 5.48
N ALA A 263 -23.47 8.15 4.77
CA ALA A 263 -24.25 9.39 4.76
C ALA A 263 -25.66 9.21 4.15
N ASN A 264 -25.85 8.24 3.25
CA ASN A 264 -27.14 7.87 2.67
C ASN A 264 -27.82 6.68 3.41
N GLY A 265 -27.35 6.32 4.60
CA GLY A 265 -27.98 5.30 5.45
C GLY A 265 -27.66 3.84 5.10
N PHE A 266 -26.70 3.58 4.21
CA PHE A 266 -26.22 2.22 3.90
C PHE A 266 -25.13 1.76 4.89
N SER A 267 -25.09 0.46 5.16
CA SER A 267 -24.12 -0.13 6.09
C SER A 267 -22.71 -0.20 5.49
N ASP A 268 -22.60 -0.64 4.23
CA ASP A 268 -21.34 -0.75 3.49
C ASP A 268 -21.58 -0.76 1.96
N VAL A 269 -20.48 -0.77 1.19
CA VAL A 269 -20.52 -0.72 -0.29
C VAL A 269 -20.19 -2.08 -0.91
N LEU A 270 -20.95 -2.49 -1.93
CA LEU A 270 -20.68 -3.64 -2.81
C LEU A 270 -20.10 -3.15 -4.13
N TYR A 271 -18.93 -3.67 -4.53
CA TYR A 271 -18.23 -3.23 -5.74
C TYR A 271 -18.49 -4.15 -6.93
N LEU A 272 -18.60 -3.52 -8.12
CA LEU A 272 -18.57 -4.21 -9.41
C LEU A 272 -17.16 -4.23 -10.02
N ASP A 273 -16.94 -5.21 -10.89
CA ASP A 273 -15.70 -5.38 -11.65
C ASP A 273 -15.37 -4.16 -12.52
N SER A 274 -14.10 -3.77 -12.57
CA SER A 274 -13.67 -2.55 -13.26
C SER A 274 -13.63 -2.63 -14.78
N VAL A 275 -13.79 -3.81 -15.38
CA VAL A 275 -13.63 -4.02 -16.83
C VAL A 275 -14.99 -4.01 -17.54
N HIS A 276 -16.00 -4.66 -16.97
CA HIS A 276 -17.34 -4.78 -17.53
C HIS A 276 -18.40 -3.97 -16.75
N ASN A 277 -18.07 -3.53 -15.53
CA ASN A 277 -18.97 -2.84 -14.61
C ASN A 277 -20.29 -3.58 -14.39
N ARG A 278 -20.19 -4.92 -14.24
CA ARG A 278 -21.34 -5.83 -14.26
C ARG A 278 -21.26 -6.94 -13.23
N TYR A 279 -20.08 -7.50 -13.01
CA TYR A 279 -19.91 -8.68 -12.15
C TYR A 279 -19.55 -8.25 -10.73
N LEU A 280 -20.06 -8.99 -9.74
CA LEU A 280 -19.80 -8.72 -8.34
C LEU A 280 -18.34 -9.06 -7.98
N GLU A 281 -17.65 -8.19 -7.25
CA GLU A 281 -16.34 -8.51 -6.65
C GLU A 281 -16.51 -8.85 -5.16
N GLU A 282 -16.56 -7.84 -4.30
CA GLU A 282 -16.73 -8.00 -2.86
C GLU A 282 -17.30 -6.72 -2.23
N VAL A 283 -17.73 -6.82 -0.97
CA VAL A 283 -18.07 -5.68 -0.11
C VAL A 283 -16.77 -5.11 0.46
N SER A 284 -16.71 -3.82 0.85
CA SER A 284 -15.49 -3.10 1.28
C SER A 284 -14.53 -3.85 2.23
N THR A 285 -15.02 -4.79 3.05
CA THR A 285 -14.15 -5.66 3.88
C THR A 285 -14.56 -7.16 3.91
N ALA A 286 -15.45 -7.60 3.02
CA ALA A 286 -16.06 -8.94 3.09
C ALA A 286 -16.41 -9.52 1.70
N ASN A 287 -16.14 -10.81 1.47
CA ASN A 287 -16.56 -11.50 0.25
C ASN A 287 -18.09 -11.69 0.25
N ILE A 288 -18.73 -11.65 -0.93
CA ILE A 288 -20.18 -11.85 -1.10
C ILE A 288 -20.53 -13.25 -1.62
N PHE A 289 -21.73 -13.70 -1.30
CA PHE A 289 -22.36 -14.94 -1.76
C PHE A 289 -23.84 -14.68 -2.07
N VAL A 290 -24.34 -15.34 -3.10
CA VAL A 290 -25.74 -15.28 -3.57
C VAL A 290 -26.28 -16.71 -3.56
N VAL A 291 -27.47 -16.92 -3.00
CA VAL A 291 -28.13 -18.23 -2.95
C VAL A 291 -29.33 -18.23 -3.89
N LYS A 292 -29.40 -19.23 -4.77
CA LYS A 292 -30.56 -19.45 -5.63
C LYS A 292 -30.86 -20.94 -5.77
N ASP A 293 -32.12 -21.34 -5.52
CA ASP A 293 -32.61 -22.72 -5.68
C ASP A 293 -31.77 -23.78 -4.92
N ASN A 294 -31.20 -23.39 -3.77
CA ASN A 294 -30.23 -24.11 -2.91
C ASN A 294 -28.77 -24.15 -3.40
N THR A 295 -28.47 -23.59 -4.58
CA THR A 295 -27.09 -23.40 -5.07
C THR A 295 -26.49 -22.13 -4.48
N ILE A 296 -25.25 -22.19 -3.98
CA ILE A 296 -24.53 -21.02 -3.47
C ILE A 296 -23.53 -20.55 -4.54
N SER A 297 -23.79 -19.43 -5.22
CA SER A 297 -22.82 -18.82 -6.13
C SER A 297 -22.00 -17.73 -5.42
N THR A 298 -20.70 -17.67 -5.66
CA THR A 298 -19.80 -16.62 -5.15
C THR A 298 -18.79 -16.20 -6.21
N PRO A 299 -18.42 -14.91 -6.30
CA PRO A 299 -17.41 -14.42 -7.25
C PRO A 299 -16.11 -15.21 -7.26
N VAL A 300 -15.65 -15.59 -8.46
CA VAL A 300 -14.40 -16.32 -8.72
C VAL A 300 -13.16 -15.47 -8.44
N LEU A 301 -12.09 -16.09 -7.93
CA LEU A 301 -10.90 -15.38 -7.43
C LEU A 301 -9.85 -15.09 -8.52
N GLU A 302 -10.20 -14.22 -9.48
CA GLU A 302 -9.35 -13.89 -10.65
C GLU A 302 -8.37 -12.72 -10.45
N GLY A 303 -8.09 -12.34 -9.20
CA GLY A 303 -6.98 -11.44 -8.83
C GLY A 303 -7.38 -10.05 -8.33
N THR A 304 -8.63 -9.64 -8.49
CA THR A 304 -9.18 -8.42 -7.86
C THR A 304 -9.71 -8.67 -6.45
N ILE A 305 -10.27 -9.85 -6.21
CA ILE A 305 -10.93 -10.22 -4.95
C ILE A 305 -9.94 -10.84 -3.96
N LEU A 306 -9.97 -10.40 -2.70
CA LEU A 306 -9.17 -10.96 -1.61
C LEU A 306 -9.61 -12.41 -1.29
N PRO A 307 -8.72 -13.42 -1.36
CA PRO A 307 -9.02 -14.78 -0.93
C PRO A 307 -9.31 -14.83 0.59
N GLY A 308 -10.59 -14.90 0.94
CA GLY A 308 -11.06 -14.94 2.32
C GLY A 308 -10.86 -16.30 2.97
N ILE A 309 -10.12 -16.33 4.09
CA ILE A 309 -9.98 -17.54 4.93
C ILE A 309 -11.34 -17.94 5.52
N THR A 310 -12.22 -16.97 5.82
CA THR A 310 -13.63 -17.20 6.17
C THR A 310 -14.43 -17.76 4.99
N ARG A 311 -14.35 -17.15 3.79
CA ARG A 311 -14.97 -17.66 2.55
C ARG A 311 -14.60 -19.12 2.29
N LYS A 312 -13.30 -19.44 2.27
CA LYS A 312 -12.76 -20.80 2.12
C LYS A 312 -13.32 -21.79 3.16
N SER A 313 -13.53 -21.32 4.40
CA SER A 313 -14.11 -22.14 5.46
C SER A 313 -15.61 -22.39 5.27
N ILE A 314 -16.36 -21.39 4.81
CA ILE A 314 -17.81 -21.52 4.52
C ILE A 314 -18.04 -22.47 3.35
N ILE A 315 -17.30 -22.33 2.25
CA ILE A 315 -17.38 -23.23 1.08
C ILE A 315 -17.09 -24.68 1.52
N SER A 316 -16.06 -24.89 2.35
CA SER A 316 -15.75 -26.20 2.93
C SER A 316 -16.83 -26.75 3.87
N ILE A 317 -17.61 -25.91 4.54
CA ILE A 317 -18.73 -26.32 5.40
C ILE A 317 -19.94 -26.69 4.53
N ALA A 318 -20.29 -25.85 3.55
CA ALA A 318 -21.39 -26.06 2.63
C ALA A 318 -21.25 -27.40 1.88
N HIS A 319 -20.09 -27.69 1.30
CA HIS A 319 -19.82 -29.00 0.69
C HIS A 319 -19.91 -30.17 1.68
N SER A 320 -19.52 -29.99 2.95
CA SER A 320 -19.66 -31.03 3.98
C SER A 320 -21.12 -31.28 4.41
N GLN A 321 -22.02 -30.33 4.12
CA GLN A 321 -23.46 -30.42 4.29
C GLN A 321 -24.19 -30.89 3.01
N GLY A 322 -23.44 -31.22 1.95
CA GLY A 322 -24.00 -31.66 0.66
C GLY A 322 -24.55 -30.53 -0.21
N LEU A 323 -24.24 -29.27 0.11
CA LEU A 323 -24.69 -28.11 -0.65
C LEU A 323 -23.81 -27.86 -1.88
N GLU A 324 -24.44 -27.46 -2.98
CA GLU A 324 -23.75 -27.04 -4.19
C GLU A 324 -23.17 -25.63 -4.03
N VAL A 325 -21.93 -25.44 -4.47
CA VAL A 325 -21.25 -24.14 -4.42
C VAL A 325 -20.51 -23.90 -5.74
N GLU A 326 -20.79 -22.75 -6.35
CA GLU A 326 -20.14 -22.29 -7.58
C GLU A 326 -19.20 -21.12 -7.30
N GLU A 327 -17.93 -21.26 -7.68
CA GLU A 327 -17.01 -20.12 -7.79
C GLU A 327 -16.99 -19.64 -9.25
N ARG A 328 -17.81 -18.63 -9.58
CA ARG A 328 -18.02 -18.14 -10.96
C ARG A 328 -18.15 -16.62 -11.03
N LEU A 329 -18.25 -16.06 -12.24
CA LEU A 329 -18.75 -14.70 -12.40
C LEU A 329 -20.24 -14.66 -12.03
N VAL A 330 -20.62 -13.67 -11.23
CA VAL A 330 -22.01 -13.42 -10.78
C VAL A 330 -22.38 -12.01 -11.24
N SER A 331 -23.41 -11.88 -12.07
CA SER A 331 -23.91 -10.61 -12.62
C SER A 331 -24.70 -9.85 -11.56
N VAL A 332 -24.59 -8.52 -11.53
CA VAL A 332 -25.33 -7.66 -10.59
C VAL A 332 -26.85 -7.86 -10.64
N ASP A 333 -27.39 -8.21 -11.81
CA ASP A 333 -28.82 -8.53 -11.96
C ASP A 333 -29.27 -9.78 -11.17
N GLU A 334 -28.38 -10.76 -10.95
CA GLU A 334 -28.71 -11.99 -10.19
C GLU A 334 -29.05 -11.70 -8.73
N LEU A 335 -28.66 -10.53 -8.20
CA LEU A 335 -29.02 -10.08 -6.86
C LEU A 335 -30.53 -9.84 -6.68
N PHE A 336 -31.27 -9.53 -7.74
CA PHE A 336 -32.70 -9.18 -7.64
C PHE A 336 -33.61 -10.41 -7.72
N ASP A 337 -33.12 -11.51 -8.29
CA ASP A 337 -33.82 -12.79 -8.38
C ASP A 337 -33.38 -13.80 -7.30
N ALA A 338 -32.39 -13.44 -6.46
CA ALA A 338 -31.81 -14.25 -5.39
C ALA A 338 -32.79 -14.57 -4.24
N ASP A 339 -32.63 -15.75 -3.62
CA ASP A 339 -33.44 -16.17 -2.47
C ASP A 339 -32.85 -15.66 -1.14
N GLU A 340 -31.53 -15.76 -0.97
CA GLU A 340 -30.76 -15.19 0.15
C GLU A 340 -29.43 -14.61 -0.37
N VAL A 341 -29.02 -13.45 0.15
CA VAL A 341 -27.68 -12.87 -0.12
C VAL A 341 -26.96 -12.66 1.21
N PHE A 342 -25.67 -12.99 1.26
CA PHE A 342 -24.87 -12.88 2.48
C PHE A 342 -23.40 -12.52 2.22
N CYS A 343 -22.71 -12.05 3.26
CA CYS A 343 -21.29 -11.68 3.20
C CYS A 343 -20.47 -12.45 4.23
N SER A 344 -19.15 -12.59 4.01
CA SER A 344 -18.22 -13.17 4.98
C SER A 344 -16.89 -12.43 5.10
N GLY A 345 -16.35 -12.37 6.31
CA GLY A 345 -15.04 -11.76 6.59
C GLY A 345 -14.54 -12.10 7.99
N ASN A 346 -13.26 -11.86 8.29
CA ASN A 346 -12.70 -12.20 9.62
C ASN A 346 -13.38 -11.38 10.73
N ALA A 347 -13.57 -10.08 10.51
CA ALA A 347 -14.31 -9.17 11.37
C ALA A 347 -15.70 -9.74 11.73
N VAL A 348 -16.52 -10.00 10.71
CA VAL A 348 -17.97 -10.15 10.82
C VAL A 348 -18.48 -11.60 10.87
N GLY A 349 -17.66 -12.58 10.50
CA GLY A 349 -18.11 -13.97 10.39
C GLY A 349 -18.95 -14.20 9.14
N VAL A 350 -20.26 -14.36 9.31
CA VAL A 350 -21.29 -14.47 8.26
C VAL A 350 -22.36 -13.42 8.54
N LEU A 351 -22.69 -12.60 7.55
CA LEU A 351 -23.72 -11.55 7.65
C LEU A 351 -24.84 -11.77 6.62
N PRO A 352 -26.12 -11.87 7.02
CA PRO A 352 -27.21 -11.76 6.05
C PRO A 352 -27.28 -10.33 5.49
N VAL A 353 -27.54 -10.21 4.20
CA VAL A 353 -27.88 -8.93 3.56
C VAL A 353 -29.40 -8.83 3.49
N GLY A 354 -29.93 -7.75 4.07
CA GLY A 354 -31.37 -7.49 4.17
C GLY A 354 -31.91 -6.70 2.98
N SER A 355 -31.08 -5.85 2.38
CA SER A 355 -31.40 -5.15 1.15
C SER A 355 -30.15 -4.73 0.37
N ILE A 356 -30.30 -4.58 -0.95
CA ILE A 356 -29.27 -4.02 -1.84
C ILE A 356 -29.94 -3.02 -2.77
N THR A 357 -29.38 -1.82 -2.89
CA THR A 357 -29.84 -0.79 -3.84
C THR A 357 -28.83 -0.63 -4.98
N TYR A 358 -29.30 -0.59 -6.22
CA TYR A 358 -28.50 -0.31 -7.41
C TYR A 358 -29.37 0.40 -8.45
N LYS A 359 -29.05 1.67 -8.73
CA LYS A 359 -29.87 2.54 -9.60
C LYS A 359 -31.33 2.50 -9.11
N ASP A 360 -32.29 2.30 -10.01
CA ASP A 360 -33.72 2.23 -9.69
C ASP A 360 -34.17 0.83 -9.18
N LYS A 361 -33.25 -0.13 -9.02
CA LYS A 361 -33.55 -1.48 -8.51
C LYS A 361 -33.22 -1.61 -7.03
N SER A 362 -34.07 -2.33 -6.29
CA SER A 362 -33.83 -2.75 -4.91
C SER A 362 -34.10 -4.24 -4.70
N TYR A 363 -33.10 -4.98 -4.23
CA TYR A 363 -33.31 -6.28 -3.59
C TYR A 363 -33.78 -6.04 -2.15
N LEU A 364 -34.79 -6.80 -1.72
CA LEU A 364 -35.26 -6.91 -0.34
C LEU A 364 -35.30 -8.39 -0.01
N ASN A 365 -34.55 -8.81 1.02
CA ASN A 365 -34.53 -10.20 1.46
C ASN A 365 -35.90 -10.54 2.11
N PRO A 366 -36.71 -11.43 1.51
CA PRO A 366 -38.08 -11.68 1.97
C PRO A 366 -38.13 -12.57 3.21
N ALA A 367 -37.03 -13.25 3.55
CA ALA A 367 -37.00 -14.24 4.62
C ALA A 367 -35.64 -14.28 5.33
N LEU A 368 -35.49 -13.44 6.36
CA LEU A 368 -34.51 -13.71 7.41
C LEU A 368 -34.71 -15.13 7.96
N THR A 369 -33.65 -15.95 7.94
CA THR A 369 -33.49 -17.23 8.67
C THR A 369 -34.01 -18.55 8.06
N SER A 370 -33.90 -18.77 6.74
CA SER A 370 -34.09 -20.11 6.14
C SER A 370 -32.82 -20.98 6.15
N PHE A 371 -31.78 -20.62 5.39
CA PHE A 371 -30.68 -21.51 5.02
C PHE A 371 -29.52 -21.47 6.03
N LEU A 372 -28.75 -20.38 6.08
CA LEU A 372 -27.53 -20.29 6.88
C LEU A 372 -27.76 -20.33 8.40
N VAL A 373 -28.86 -19.75 8.88
CA VAL A 373 -29.10 -19.59 10.33
C VAL A 373 -29.56 -20.89 10.99
N ARG A 374 -30.02 -21.88 10.20
CA ARG A 374 -30.31 -23.24 10.66
C ARG A 374 -29.06 -24.12 10.64
N GLU A 375 -28.42 -24.22 9.48
CA GLU A 375 -27.34 -25.20 9.25
C GLU A 375 -25.94 -24.74 9.69
N CYS A 376 -25.61 -23.45 9.57
CA CYS A 376 -24.26 -22.93 9.88
C CYS A 376 -24.10 -22.46 11.35
N ARG A 377 -24.75 -23.12 12.30
CA ARG A 377 -24.42 -22.99 13.73
C ARG A 377 -23.10 -23.71 14.05
N VAL A 378 -21.99 -23.08 13.68
CA VAL A 378 -20.63 -23.58 13.95
C VAL A 378 -20.33 -23.52 15.46
N ASP A 379 -20.70 -24.59 16.16
CA ASP A 379 -20.32 -24.83 17.56
C ASP A 379 -18.81 -25.20 17.61
N TYR A 380 -17.97 -24.22 17.92
CA TYR A 380 -16.50 -24.33 18.00
C TYR A 380 -15.97 -25.29 19.10
N GLY A 381 -16.85 -26.09 19.72
CA GLY A 381 -16.50 -27.14 20.69
C GLY A 381 -15.85 -28.40 20.08
N LYS A 382 -16.31 -28.88 18.91
CA LYS A 382 -16.14 -30.29 18.48
C LYS A 382 -15.12 -30.56 17.36
N SER A 383 -13.86 -30.18 17.58
CA SER A 383 -12.72 -30.79 16.86
C SER A 383 -11.53 -30.93 17.81
N GLY A 384 -11.25 -32.15 18.25
CA GLY A 384 -10.20 -32.44 19.23
C GLY A 384 -8.86 -32.77 18.56
N PHE A 385 -7.84 -31.97 18.83
CA PHE A 385 -6.43 -32.34 18.63
C PHE A 385 -5.69 -32.18 19.96
N MET A 386 -4.89 -33.18 20.33
CA MET A 386 -4.21 -33.19 21.63
C MET A 386 -2.94 -32.34 21.61
N VAL A 387 -2.71 -31.62 22.71
CA VAL A 387 -1.47 -30.88 22.98
C VAL A 387 -0.74 -31.56 24.14
N GLY A 388 0.55 -31.85 23.98
CA GLY A 388 1.36 -32.51 25.00
C GLY A 388 1.71 -31.60 26.19
N ASN A 389 1.74 -32.17 27.39
CA ASN A 389 2.06 -31.45 28.63
C ASN A 389 3.57 -31.42 28.90
N TYR A 390 4.10 -30.28 29.34
CA TYR A 390 5.42 -30.15 30.00
C TYR A 390 5.33 -29.19 31.20
N ARG A 391 6.13 -29.41 32.26
CA ARG A 391 6.12 -28.65 33.52
C ARG A 391 7.54 -28.49 34.12
N HIS A 392 7.82 -27.33 34.73
CA HIS A 392 8.99 -26.97 35.58
C HIS A 392 10.37 -27.05 34.86
N PHE A 393 11.45 -26.34 35.21
CA PHE A 393 11.96 -25.78 36.48
C PHE A 393 12.48 -24.31 36.35
N ALA A 394 13.27 -23.79 37.30
CA ALA A 394 13.46 -22.34 37.55
C ALA A 394 14.90 -21.86 37.89
N SER A 395 15.10 -20.52 37.81
CA SER A 395 16.23 -19.69 38.32
C SER A 395 17.59 -19.84 37.58
N GLN A 396 18.52 -18.85 37.48
CA GLN A 396 18.79 -17.57 38.20
C GLN A 396 19.42 -16.49 37.25
N ALA A 397 19.48 -15.21 37.71
CA ALA A 397 20.51 -14.13 37.50
C ALA A 397 21.14 -13.82 36.11
N ALA A 398 21.55 -12.59 35.74
CA ALA A 398 21.32 -11.21 36.26
C ALA A 398 21.71 -10.15 35.19
N ASN A 399 21.54 -8.85 35.50
CA ASN A 399 21.56 -7.70 34.57
C ASN A 399 22.93 -7.26 34.01
N ALA A 400 22.90 -6.63 32.83
CA ALA A 400 23.70 -5.43 32.52
C ALA A 400 22.98 -4.54 31.48
N LEU A 401 22.78 -3.26 31.79
CA LEU A 401 22.38 -2.20 30.86
C LEU A 401 23.25 -0.97 31.13
N LYS A 402 23.66 -0.27 30.07
CA LYS A 402 24.23 1.08 30.16
C LYS A 402 23.31 2.03 29.41
N GLN A 403 22.98 3.15 30.06
CA GLN A 403 22.44 4.32 29.38
C GLN A 403 23.57 5.02 28.61
N VAL A 404 23.21 5.68 27.52
CA VAL A 404 24.04 6.66 26.81
C VAL A 404 23.32 8.00 26.96
N HIS A 405 24.06 9.07 27.26
CA HIS A 405 23.54 10.44 27.25
C HIS A 405 23.74 11.04 25.87
N ASP A 406 22.76 11.80 25.39
CA ASP A 406 22.94 12.66 24.22
C ASP A 406 23.76 13.89 24.61
N GLU A 407 24.84 14.17 23.86
CA GLU A 407 25.54 15.45 23.87
C GLU A 407 25.01 16.30 22.71
N GLN A 408 24.62 17.55 22.97
CA GLN A 408 24.22 18.47 21.89
C GLN A 408 25.47 19.07 21.21
N PRO A 409 25.63 18.94 19.88
CA PRO A 409 26.74 19.56 19.17
C PRO A 409 26.47 21.05 18.94
N SER A 410 27.42 21.90 19.36
CA SER A 410 27.41 23.33 19.04
C SER A 410 27.95 23.57 17.62
N TYR A 411 27.10 24.00 16.70
CA TYR A 411 27.50 24.45 15.35
C TYR A 411 27.25 25.95 15.17
N SER A 412 28.01 26.59 14.27
CA SER A 412 27.70 27.94 13.82
C SER A 412 26.57 27.92 12.78
N ASP A 413 25.73 28.95 12.75
CA ASP A 413 24.57 28.99 11.86
C ASP A 413 24.92 29.16 10.37
N ASP A 414 26.13 29.60 10.00
CA ASP A 414 26.47 30.01 8.62
C ASP A 414 27.48 29.10 7.89
N GLU A 415 27.94 28.02 8.53
CA GLU A 415 28.75 27.00 7.87
C GLU A 415 27.87 26.01 7.10
N ASN A 416 28.09 25.87 5.79
CA ASN A 416 27.44 24.83 4.98
C ASN A 416 27.83 23.43 5.52
N ALA A 417 26.92 22.45 5.40
CA ALA A 417 27.21 21.09 5.83
C ALA A 417 28.46 20.52 5.10
N GLU A 418 29.35 19.87 5.85
CA GLU A 418 30.51 19.16 5.28
C GLU A 418 30.03 17.94 4.48
N MET A 419 29.96 18.10 3.16
CA MET A 419 29.40 17.07 2.29
C MET A 419 30.05 17.08 0.89
N ASP A 420 30.18 15.90 0.29
CA ASP A 420 30.47 15.76 -1.14
C ASP A 420 29.22 16.16 -1.96
N TRP A 421 29.18 17.43 -2.34
CA TRP A 421 28.12 18.02 -3.13
C TRP A 421 28.12 17.58 -4.60
N ASP A 422 29.21 16.99 -5.12
CA ASP A 422 29.32 16.57 -6.53
C ASP A 422 28.80 15.13 -6.75
N ASN A 423 28.95 14.25 -5.75
CA ASN A 423 28.49 12.86 -5.81
C ASN A 423 27.08 12.64 -5.18
N LEU A 424 26.25 13.68 -5.15
CA LEU A 424 24.87 13.60 -4.63
C LEU A 424 23.97 12.65 -5.43
N GLY A 425 23.49 11.59 -4.78
CA GLY A 425 22.39 10.75 -5.25
C GLY A 425 21.00 11.28 -4.86
N PHE A 426 19.97 10.45 -5.04
CA PHE A 426 18.59 10.69 -4.57
C PHE A 426 18.24 9.71 -3.44
N ASN A 427 19.03 9.77 -2.36
CA ASN A 427 18.90 8.95 -1.16
C ASN A 427 18.40 9.82 0.01
N PRO A 428 17.69 9.26 0.99
CA PRO A 428 17.30 9.99 2.19
C PRO A 428 18.52 10.25 3.08
N ILE A 429 18.77 11.52 3.38
CA ILE A 429 19.79 11.98 4.31
C ILE A 429 19.08 12.79 5.39
N ALA A 430 19.39 12.53 6.66
CA ALA A 430 18.83 13.29 7.77
C ALA A 430 19.40 14.71 7.76
N THR A 431 18.52 15.71 7.71
CA THR A 431 18.86 17.11 7.97
C THR A 431 18.56 17.46 9.44
N ASP A 432 18.88 18.66 9.90
CA ASP A 432 18.84 18.99 11.34
C ASP A 432 17.41 19.08 11.91
N PHE A 433 16.46 19.57 11.11
CA PHE A 433 15.10 19.90 11.56
C PHE A 433 13.99 19.37 10.64
N MET A 434 12.82 19.15 11.23
CA MET A 434 11.53 18.95 10.57
C MET A 434 10.47 19.85 11.20
N TYR A 435 9.38 20.11 10.50
CA TYR A 435 8.21 20.80 11.05
C TYR A 435 7.04 19.82 11.19
N LEU A 436 6.23 19.96 12.24
CA LEU A 436 5.09 19.09 12.52
C LEU A 436 3.88 19.88 13.06
N MET A 437 2.68 19.55 12.57
CA MET A 437 1.38 20.01 13.07
C MET A 437 0.40 18.83 13.20
N LYS A 438 -0.59 18.96 14.07
CA LYS A 438 -1.68 17.98 14.27
C LYS A 438 -3.05 18.60 14.03
N CYS A 439 -4.03 17.74 13.76
CA CYS A 439 -5.45 18.07 13.66
C CYS A 439 -6.27 16.87 14.14
N TYR A 440 -7.22 17.07 15.06
CA TYR A 440 -8.21 16.04 15.36
C TYR A 440 -9.34 16.08 14.32
N LYS A 441 -10.11 14.97 14.23
CA LYS A 441 -11.24 14.91 13.30
C LYS A 441 -12.23 16.05 13.56
N ASP A 442 -12.73 16.65 12.49
CA ASP A 442 -13.68 17.77 12.45
C ASP A 442 -13.12 19.12 12.99
N GLU A 443 -11.84 19.19 13.36
CA GLU A 443 -11.14 20.43 13.71
C GLU A 443 -10.40 21.06 12.52
N LYS A 444 -9.67 22.15 12.78
CA LYS A 444 -8.70 22.76 11.86
C LYS A 444 -7.28 22.46 12.35
N PHE A 445 -6.31 22.40 11.44
CA PHE A 445 -4.90 22.37 11.81
C PHE A 445 -4.54 23.60 12.64
N VAL A 446 -3.99 23.37 13.83
CA VAL A 446 -3.40 24.40 14.68
C VAL A 446 -2.02 24.81 14.15
N GLN A 447 -1.43 25.86 14.72
CA GLN A 447 -0.03 26.21 14.45
C GLN A 447 0.88 25.05 14.85
N GLY A 448 1.73 24.59 13.93
CA GLY A 448 2.74 23.58 14.19
C GLY A 448 4.04 24.17 14.73
N GLN A 449 5.01 23.28 14.93
CA GLN A 449 6.32 23.59 15.49
C GLN A 449 7.44 23.04 14.61
N LEU A 450 8.58 23.74 14.58
CA LEU A 450 9.86 23.12 14.26
C LEU A 450 10.28 22.17 15.38
N SER A 451 11.02 21.12 15.03
CA SER A 451 11.60 20.14 15.94
C SER A 451 12.82 19.50 15.27
N HIS A 452 13.74 18.93 16.03
CA HIS A 452 14.85 18.18 15.43
C HIS A 452 14.32 17.00 14.59
N TYR A 453 15.02 16.68 13.49
CA TYR A 453 14.68 15.52 12.69
C TYR A 453 14.86 14.24 13.52
N GLY A 454 13.81 13.43 13.60
CA GLY A 454 13.81 12.22 14.43
C GLY A 454 12.59 11.34 14.17
N ASN A 455 12.48 10.25 14.93
CA ASN A 455 11.37 9.31 14.81
C ASN A 455 10.05 9.95 15.26
N ILE A 456 8.99 9.80 14.46
CA ILE A 456 7.63 10.09 14.91
C ILE A 456 7.05 8.90 15.68
N GLN A 457 6.27 9.18 16.72
CA GLN A 457 5.61 8.18 17.54
C GLN A 457 4.20 7.92 16.99
N LEU A 458 3.89 6.67 16.62
CA LEU A 458 2.58 6.27 16.09
C LEU A 458 2.02 5.06 16.85
N SER A 459 0.69 5.00 17.02
CA SER A 459 0.05 3.78 17.51
C SER A 459 0.26 2.62 16.52
N PRO A 460 0.49 1.39 16.98
CA PRO A 460 0.40 0.19 16.13
C PRO A 460 -0.90 0.09 15.33
N SER A 461 -1.99 0.67 15.86
CA SER A 461 -3.31 0.71 15.24
C SER A 461 -3.57 1.97 14.39
N ALA A 462 -2.56 2.82 14.12
CA ALA A 462 -2.73 4.03 13.32
C ALA A 462 -3.27 3.74 11.90
N ALA A 463 -4.21 4.56 11.43
CA ALA A 463 -4.88 4.37 10.14
C ALA A 463 -3.91 4.33 8.95
N VAL A 464 -2.83 5.12 8.97
CA VAL A 464 -1.78 5.08 7.93
C VAL A 464 -1.09 3.71 7.85
N LEU A 465 -0.81 3.05 9.00
CA LEU A 465 -0.11 1.77 9.08
C LEU A 465 -1.01 0.56 8.79
N ASN A 466 -2.33 0.72 8.94
CA ASN A 466 -3.30 -0.38 8.79
C ASN A 466 -4.09 -0.29 7.47
N TYR A 467 -4.36 0.93 6.99
CA TYR A 467 -5.27 1.21 5.86
C TYR A 467 -4.69 2.16 4.82
N GLY A 468 -3.41 2.52 4.92
CA GLY A 468 -2.71 3.32 3.92
C GLY A 468 -3.24 4.75 3.78
N GLN A 469 -3.97 5.27 4.78
CA GLN A 469 -4.54 6.62 4.73
C GLN A 469 -3.44 7.68 4.91
N GLY A 470 -2.78 8.04 3.82
CA GLY A 470 -1.79 9.10 3.77
C GLY A 470 -1.51 9.60 2.35
N ILE A 471 -1.11 10.85 2.25
CA ILE A 471 -0.69 11.52 1.02
C ILE A 471 0.61 12.29 1.27
N PHE A 472 1.39 12.53 0.24
CA PHE A 472 2.65 13.28 0.34
C PHE A 472 2.87 14.21 -0.83
N GLU A 473 3.74 15.19 -0.64
CA GLU A 473 4.23 16.07 -1.68
C GLU A 473 5.74 15.99 -1.85
N GLY A 474 6.27 16.68 -2.86
CA GLY A 474 7.70 16.64 -3.13
C GLY A 474 8.14 17.78 -4.02
N MET A 475 8.82 18.75 -3.44
CA MET A 475 9.35 19.94 -4.12
C MET A 475 10.86 20.09 -3.91
N LYS A 476 11.48 20.98 -4.67
CA LYS A 476 12.90 21.30 -4.57
C LYS A 476 13.07 22.77 -4.20
N ALA A 477 14.05 23.03 -3.34
CA ALA A 477 14.59 24.35 -3.09
C ALA A 477 15.99 24.46 -3.69
N HIS A 478 16.30 25.63 -4.25
CA HIS A 478 17.58 25.92 -4.91
C HIS A 478 18.25 27.15 -4.28
N ARG A 479 19.58 27.16 -4.24
CA ARG A 479 20.40 28.31 -3.85
C ARG A 479 20.87 29.07 -5.09
N LYS A 480 20.71 30.38 -5.09
CA LYS A 480 21.28 31.29 -6.09
C LYS A 480 22.75 31.63 -5.80
N GLU A 481 23.44 32.19 -6.79
CA GLU A 481 24.80 32.74 -6.64
C GLU A 481 24.86 33.90 -5.61
N ASP A 482 23.74 34.60 -5.36
CA ASP A 482 23.61 35.65 -4.32
C ASP A 482 23.33 35.07 -2.91
N GLY A 483 23.40 33.75 -2.75
CA GLY A 483 23.11 33.02 -1.51
C GLY A 483 21.63 32.80 -1.20
N SER A 484 20.72 33.55 -1.84
CA SER A 484 19.28 33.47 -1.55
C SER A 484 18.64 32.16 -2.02
N LEU A 485 17.52 31.82 -1.40
CA LEU A 485 16.85 30.52 -1.57
C LEU A 485 15.55 30.69 -2.37
N LEU A 486 15.27 29.73 -3.25
CA LEU A 486 14.10 29.73 -4.15
C LEU A 486 13.27 28.45 -3.95
N LEU A 487 11.94 28.58 -3.95
CA LEU A 487 10.97 27.48 -3.99
C LEU A 487 10.13 27.54 -5.27
N PHE A 488 9.92 26.40 -5.93
CA PHE A 488 9.14 26.31 -7.17
C PHE A 488 7.69 25.85 -6.92
N ARG A 489 6.72 26.70 -7.28
CA ARG A 489 5.26 26.50 -7.23
C ARG A 489 4.75 25.81 -5.94
N PRO A 490 5.16 26.25 -4.73
CA PRO A 490 4.80 25.59 -3.47
C PRO A 490 3.30 25.69 -3.15
N ASP A 491 2.62 26.70 -3.68
CA ASP A 491 1.17 26.86 -3.70
C ASP A 491 0.46 25.73 -4.47
N GLN A 492 0.96 25.36 -5.65
CA GLN A 492 0.39 24.28 -6.48
C GLN A 492 0.56 22.93 -5.78
N HIS A 493 1.68 22.74 -5.07
CA HIS A 493 1.89 21.59 -4.19
C HIS A 493 0.87 21.55 -3.05
N ALA A 494 0.58 22.69 -2.40
CA ALA A 494 -0.45 22.78 -1.36
C ALA A 494 -1.86 22.47 -1.89
N ILE A 495 -2.21 23.03 -3.06
CA ILE A 495 -3.50 22.80 -3.73
C ILE A 495 -3.68 21.31 -4.07
N ARG A 496 -2.65 20.66 -4.64
CA ARG A 496 -2.70 19.24 -4.95
C ARG A 496 -2.80 18.36 -3.70
N MET A 497 -2.13 18.72 -2.60
CA MET A 497 -2.32 18.04 -1.31
C MET A 497 -3.75 18.21 -0.80
N LYS A 498 -4.34 19.41 -0.88
CA LYS A 498 -5.73 19.67 -0.44
C LYS A 498 -6.76 18.85 -1.23
N ILE A 499 -6.63 18.79 -2.56
CA ILE A 499 -7.49 17.93 -3.42
C ILE A 499 -7.31 16.45 -3.05
N GLY A 500 -6.07 16.03 -2.80
CA GLY A 500 -5.77 14.68 -2.31
C GLY A 500 -6.44 14.37 -0.97
N ALA A 501 -6.33 15.27 0.00
CA ALA A 501 -6.91 15.11 1.33
C ALA A 501 -8.42 14.87 1.27
N GLU A 502 -9.14 15.66 0.47
CA GLU A 502 -10.57 15.47 0.23
C GLU A 502 -10.89 14.09 -0.37
N ARG A 503 -10.15 13.65 -1.40
CA ARG A 503 -10.34 12.32 -2.02
C ARG A 503 -10.02 11.17 -1.05
N MET A 504 -9.12 11.36 -0.10
CA MET A 504 -8.73 10.38 0.91
C MET A 504 -9.49 10.51 2.25
N CYS A 505 -10.51 11.39 2.33
CA CYS A 505 -11.29 11.67 3.55
C CYS A 505 -10.41 12.14 4.74
N MET A 506 -9.62 13.19 4.51
CA MET A 506 -8.71 13.81 5.48
C MET A 506 -8.93 15.34 5.51
N PRO A 507 -8.85 16.01 6.66
CA PRO A 507 -8.67 17.46 6.69
C PRO A 507 -7.29 17.81 6.10
N SER A 508 -7.15 18.96 5.44
CA SER A 508 -5.86 19.49 4.99
C SER A 508 -5.45 20.72 5.81
N PRO A 509 -4.15 21.06 5.88
CA PRO A 509 -3.72 22.42 6.16
C PRO A 509 -4.30 23.41 5.14
N SER A 510 -4.33 24.71 5.46
CA SER A 510 -4.51 25.76 4.46
C SER A 510 -3.32 25.81 3.50
N ILE A 511 -3.47 26.54 2.37
CA ILE A 511 -2.36 26.80 1.45
C ILE A 511 -1.23 27.52 2.19
N ASP A 512 -1.58 28.53 2.98
CA ASP A 512 -0.61 29.33 3.75
C ASP A 512 0.10 28.50 4.82
N GLN A 513 -0.64 27.65 5.57
CA GLN A 513 -0.05 26.75 6.58
C GLN A 513 0.92 25.73 5.97
N PHE A 514 0.60 25.20 4.77
CA PHE A 514 1.48 24.30 4.04
C PHE A 514 2.74 25.03 3.55
N VAL A 515 2.58 26.20 2.94
CA VAL A 515 3.69 27.01 2.41
C VAL A 515 4.59 27.49 3.54
N ASP A 516 4.03 27.94 4.66
CA ASP A 516 4.78 28.35 5.86
C ASP A 516 5.58 27.19 6.47
N ALA A 517 4.98 26.01 6.68
CA ALA A 517 5.70 24.84 7.17
C ALA A 517 6.89 24.44 6.26
N VAL A 518 6.70 24.53 4.93
CA VAL A 518 7.77 24.35 3.94
C VAL A 518 8.86 25.42 4.08
N LYS A 519 8.50 26.71 4.21
CA LYS A 519 9.45 27.81 4.44
C LYS A 519 10.26 27.61 5.72
N GLN A 520 9.61 27.31 6.84
CA GLN A 520 10.26 27.06 8.12
C GLN A 520 11.22 25.86 8.02
N THR A 521 10.81 24.77 7.36
CA THR A 521 11.66 23.59 7.15
C THR A 521 12.87 23.91 6.24
N LEU A 522 12.71 24.76 5.23
CA LEU A 522 13.81 25.21 4.37
C LEU A 522 14.80 26.10 5.13
N LEU A 523 14.31 27.11 5.86
CA LEU A 523 15.12 28.06 6.61
C LEU A 523 15.91 27.38 7.73
N ALA A 524 15.25 26.53 8.53
CA ALA A 524 15.90 25.78 9.60
C ALA A 524 17.01 24.83 9.08
N ASN A 525 16.88 24.35 7.83
CA ASN A 525 17.88 23.50 7.18
C ASN A 525 18.72 24.27 6.13
N LYS A 526 18.89 25.59 6.25
CA LYS A 526 19.58 26.43 5.24
C LYS A 526 20.99 25.93 4.89
N ARG A 527 21.72 25.30 5.82
CA ARG A 527 23.08 24.75 5.61
C ARG A 527 23.12 23.46 4.78
N TRP A 528 21.97 22.80 4.60
CA TRP A 528 21.81 21.59 3.78
C TRP A 528 21.38 21.89 2.34
N VAL A 529 21.06 23.14 1.99
CA VAL A 529 20.78 23.49 0.59
C VAL A 529 22.09 23.47 -0.21
N PRO A 530 22.24 22.59 -1.22
CA PRO A 530 23.49 22.48 -1.97
C PRO A 530 23.93 23.82 -2.59
N PRO A 531 25.24 24.01 -2.82
CA PRO A 531 25.73 25.16 -3.59
C PRO A 531 25.11 25.23 -4.99
N PRO A 532 25.11 26.42 -5.63
CA PRO A 532 24.56 26.59 -6.97
C PRO A 532 25.08 25.53 -7.94
N ARG A 533 24.16 24.97 -8.75
CA ARG A 533 24.43 23.94 -9.78
C ARG A 533 24.90 22.57 -9.25
N LYS A 534 25.15 22.39 -7.94
CA LYS A 534 25.53 21.10 -7.33
C LYS A 534 24.34 20.19 -6.99
N GLY A 535 23.15 20.76 -6.75
CA GLY A 535 21.96 19.97 -6.46
C GLY A 535 20.73 20.79 -6.07
N SER A 536 19.90 20.21 -5.21
CA SER A 536 18.74 20.86 -4.60
C SER A 536 18.47 20.31 -3.20
N LEU A 537 17.86 21.08 -2.31
CA LEU A 537 17.25 20.52 -1.11
C LEU A 537 15.85 20.03 -1.49
N TYR A 538 15.61 18.72 -1.40
CA TYR A 538 14.30 18.14 -1.63
C TYR A 538 13.49 18.13 -0.34
N ILE A 539 12.29 18.73 -0.39
CA ILE A 539 11.38 18.86 0.76
C ILE A 539 10.19 17.93 0.53
N ARG A 540 9.88 17.12 1.55
CA ARG A 540 8.84 16.08 1.58
C ARG A 540 7.77 16.45 2.63
N PRO A 541 6.74 17.23 2.27
CA PRO A 541 5.51 17.34 3.05
C PRO A 541 4.75 16.01 3.04
N MET A 542 4.15 15.65 4.16
CA MET A 542 3.32 14.46 4.32
C MET A 542 2.11 14.79 5.18
N LEU A 543 0.98 14.15 4.87
CA LEU A 543 -0.25 14.18 5.67
C LEU A 543 -0.72 12.74 5.87
N ILE A 544 -0.80 12.30 7.12
CA ILE A 544 -1.10 10.89 7.49
C ILE A 544 -2.25 10.82 8.51
N GLY A 545 -3.06 9.76 8.43
CA GLY A 545 -3.97 9.37 9.50
C GLY A 545 -3.19 8.72 10.65
N SER A 546 -2.74 9.53 11.61
CA SER A 546 -1.96 9.11 12.78
C SER A 546 -2.82 8.45 13.86
N GLY A 547 -4.12 8.77 13.90
CA GLY A 547 -5.07 8.25 14.88
C GLY A 547 -5.35 6.75 14.75
N SER A 548 -5.57 6.12 15.90
CA SER A 548 -5.87 4.69 16.05
C SER A 548 -7.22 4.29 15.43
N ALA A 549 -7.23 3.27 14.57
CA ALA A 549 -8.42 2.72 13.94
C ALA A 549 -8.31 1.19 13.78
N LEU A 550 -9.29 0.44 14.31
CA LEU A 550 -9.31 -1.04 14.23
C LEU A 550 -10.08 -1.58 13.00
N GLY A 551 -10.98 -0.77 12.45
CA GLY A 551 -11.74 -1.02 11.23
C GLY A 551 -11.56 0.10 10.20
N VAL A 552 -12.03 -0.12 8.97
CA VAL A 552 -11.85 0.82 7.84
C VAL A 552 -12.79 2.02 8.01
N ALA A 553 -12.20 3.16 8.35
CA ALA A 553 -12.85 4.46 8.49
C ALA A 553 -11.78 5.59 8.38
N PRO A 554 -12.18 6.85 8.14
CA PRO A 554 -11.29 8.00 8.31
C PRO A 554 -10.73 8.08 9.74
N ALA A 555 -9.46 8.47 9.87
CA ALA A 555 -8.76 8.54 11.16
C ALA A 555 -9.39 9.56 12.14
N PRO A 556 -9.26 9.34 13.48
CA PRO A 556 -9.68 10.32 14.49
C PRO A 556 -8.63 11.42 14.75
N GLU A 557 -7.37 11.21 14.37
CA GLU A 557 -6.27 12.18 14.44
C GLU A 557 -5.49 12.13 13.12
N TYR A 558 -5.04 13.30 12.67
CA TYR A 558 -4.19 13.50 11.51
C TYR A 558 -2.93 14.27 11.89
N MET A 559 -1.83 13.93 11.25
CA MET A 559 -0.53 14.58 11.41
C MET A 559 -0.04 15.05 10.05
N PHE A 560 0.32 16.33 9.94
CA PHE A 560 1.08 16.85 8.81
C PHE A 560 2.50 17.16 9.28
N PHE A 561 3.49 16.80 8.48
CA PHE A 561 4.90 17.12 8.74
C PHE A 561 5.67 17.36 7.46
N THR A 562 6.74 18.13 7.55
CA THR A 562 7.71 18.38 6.46
C THR A 562 9.11 18.07 6.95
N TYR A 563 9.84 17.25 6.18
CA TYR A 563 11.27 17.03 6.35
C TYR A 563 12.01 17.29 5.03
N ALA A 564 13.33 17.42 5.11
CA ALA A 564 14.19 17.72 3.96
C ALA A 564 15.33 16.70 3.79
N SER A 565 15.94 16.70 2.61
CA SER A 565 17.16 15.94 2.28
C SER A 565 17.89 16.64 1.13
N PRO A 566 19.23 16.85 1.18
CA PRO A 566 19.98 17.22 -0.01
C PRO A 566 19.88 16.09 -1.05
N VAL A 567 19.73 16.45 -2.34
CA VAL A 567 19.68 15.49 -3.45
C VAL A 567 20.32 16.03 -4.73
N GLY A 568 20.84 15.11 -5.53
CA GLY A 568 21.28 15.31 -6.91
C GLY A 568 20.37 14.62 -7.90
N ASN A 569 20.93 13.78 -8.78
CA ASN A 569 20.19 13.12 -9.87
C ASN A 569 19.32 11.97 -9.36
N TYR A 570 18.07 11.89 -9.87
CA TYR A 570 17.12 10.81 -9.53
C TYR A 570 17.54 9.44 -10.10
N PHE A 571 17.94 9.41 -11.37
CA PHE A 571 18.43 8.20 -12.02
C PHE A 571 19.94 8.05 -11.81
N LYS A 572 20.40 6.84 -11.48
CA LYS A 572 21.84 6.53 -11.29
C LYS A 572 22.68 6.76 -12.56
N GLN A 573 22.05 6.79 -13.73
CA GLN A 573 22.68 7.08 -15.02
C GLN A 573 22.81 8.61 -15.29
N GLY A 574 22.47 9.46 -14.32
CA GLY A 574 22.57 10.92 -14.43
C GLY A 574 21.62 11.48 -15.49
N LYS A 575 22.18 12.17 -16.51
CA LYS A 575 21.45 12.73 -17.66
C LYS A 575 21.38 11.79 -18.87
N ALA A 576 21.78 10.52 -18.75
CA ALA A 576 21.66 9.57 -19.86
C ALA A 576 20.19 9.32 -20.20
N PRO A 577 19.82 9.18 -21.50
CA PRO A 577 18.45 8.88 -21.89
C PRO A 577 17.95 7.55 -21.33
N LEU A 578 16.69 7.52 -20.91
CA LEU A 578 16.06 6.36 -20.28
C LEU A 578 15.78 5.26 -21.31
N ASN A 579 15.90 4.00 -20.89
CA ASN A 579 15.32 2.85 -21.58
C ASN A 579 14.16 2.30 -20.75
N LEU A 580 12.95 2.31 -21.33
CA LEU A 580 11.72 1.91 -20.63
C LEU A 580 11.23 0.53 -21.10
N TYR A 581 10.59 -0.20 -20.19
CA TYR A 581 9.82 -1.41 -20.50
C TYR A 581 8.32 -1.11 -20.36
N VAL A 582 7.52 -1.50 -21.35
CA VAL A 582 6.05 -1.43 -21.24
C VAL A 582 5.54 -2.62 -20.41
N GLU A 583 4.87 -2.34 -19.30
CA GLU A 583 4.27 -3.36 -18.45
C GLU A 583 2.85 -3.69 -18.94
N GLU A 584 2.63 -4.97 -19.24
CA GLU A 584 1.40 -5.48 -19.85
C GLU A 584 0.48 -6.16 -18.82
N GLU A 585 1.04 -6.81 -17.79
CA GLU A 585 0.27 -7.53 -16.77
C GLU A 585 -0.15 -6.61 -15.62
N LEU A 586 0.82 -5.99 -14.95
CA LEU A 586 0.60 -5.19 -13.75
C LEU A 586 0.11 -3.78 -14.09
N ILE A 587 -0.59 -3.13 -13.15
CA ILE A 587 -1.16 -1.80 -13.36
C ILE A 587 -0.66 -0.78 -12.34
N ARG A 588 -0.68 0.49 -12.75
CA ARG A 588 -0.34 1.64 -11.90
C ARG A 588 -1.55 2.16 -11.13
N ALA A 589 -2.70 2.25 -11.79
CA ALA A 589 -3.93 2.83 -11.27
C ALA A 589 -5.19 2.16 -11.88
N ALA A 590 -6.33 2.42 -11.25
CA ALA A 590 -7.65 1.93 -11.62
C ALA A 590 -8.63 3.12 -11.78
N PRO A 591 -9.56 3.11 -12.75
CA PRO A 591 -10.68 4.06 -12.81
C PRO A 591 -11.44 4.13 -11.48
N GLY A 592 -11.85 5.35 -11.09
CA GLY A 592 -12.46 5.62 -9.78
C GLY A 592 -11.51 5.53 -8.58
N GLY A 593 -10.35 4.87 -8.70
CA GLY A 593 -9.35 4.71 -7.66
C GLY A 593 -8.58 5.98 -7.28
N ALA A 594 -7.44 5.81 -6.62
CA ALA A 594 -6.62 6.92 -6.10
C ALA A 594 -5.52 7.42 -7.07
N GLY A 595 -5.54 7.01 -8.35
CA GLY A 595 -4.43 7.24 -9.30
C GLY A 595 -4.03 8.71 -9.50
N GLY A 596 -5.02 9.59 -9.64
CA GLY A 596 -4.84 11.04 -9.74
C GLY A 596 -4.49 11.76 -8.43
N VAL A 597 -4.35 11.03 -7.31
CA VAL A 597 -3.93 11.57 -6.01
C VAL A 597 -2.51 11.14 -5.71
N LYS A 598 -1.73 12.00 -5.04
CA LYS A 598 -0.39 11.65 -4.55
C LYS A 598 -0.45 10.81 -3.25
N SER A 599 -1.24 9.75 -3.28
CA SER A 599 -1.50 8.84 -2.17
C SER A 599 -0.41 7.79 -2.03
N ILE A 600 -0.07 7.45 -0.79
CA ILE A 600 0.94 6.45 -0.46
C ILE A 600 0.53 5.06 -0.96
N SER A 601 -0.78 4.81 -1.07
CA SER A 601 -1.38 3.57 -1.60
C SER A 601 -0.89 3.15 -2.98
N ASN A 602 -0.46 4.12 -3.81
CA ASN A 602 -0.24 3.90 -5.25
C ASN A 602 1.16 3.34 -5.55
N TYR A 603 2.10 3.42 -4.60
CA TYR A 603 3.53 3.24 -4.89
C TYR A 603 4.07 1.85 -4.51
N GLY A 604 3.56 1.21 -3.47
CA GLY A 604 3.86 -0.20 -3.16
C GLY A 604 3.45 -1.19 -4.27
N PRO A 605 2.25 -1.08 -4.88
CA PRO A 605 1.80 -1.98 -5.94
C PRO A 605 2.69 -2.01 -7.19
N VAL A 606 3.34 -0.89 -7.54
CA VAL A 606 4.22 -0.79 -8.72
C VAL A 606 5.64 -1.32 -8.49
N MET A 607 6.04 -1.61 -7.24
CA MET A 607 7.41 -2.03 -6.93
C MET A 607 7.81 -3.34 -7.64
N LYS A 608 6.88 -4.30 -7.85
CA LYS A 608 7.19 -5.58 -8.52
C LYS A 608 7.56 -5.40 -9.99
N ALA A 609 6.77 -4.63 -10.74
CA ALA A 609 7.07 -4.27 -12.13
C ALA A 609 8.43 -3.54 -12.21
N LEU A 610 8.63 -2.52 -11.37
CA LEU A 610 9.83 -1.69 -11.36
C LEU A 610 11.11 -2.48 -11.01
N VAL A 611 11.04 -3.41 -10.07
CA VAL A 611 12.16 -4.31 -9.73
C VAL A 611 12.44 -5.30 -10.85
N ASN A 612 11.41 -5.84 -11.50
CA ASN A 612 11.56 -6.76 -12.63
C ASN A 612 12.16 -6.07 -13.87
N ALA A 613 11.76 -4.83 -14.17
CA ALA A 613 12.33 -4.03 -15.24
C ALA A 613 13.80 -3.66 -14.97
N LYS A 614 14.12 -3.20 -13.75
CA LYS A 614 15.51 -2.88 -13.35
C LYS A 614 16.44 -4.09 -13.36
N ARG A 615 15.95 -5.28 -13.02
CA ARG A 615 16.70 -6.55 -13.15
C ARG A 615 17.02 -6.93 -14.60
N GLN A 616 16.23 -6.45 -15.56
CA GLN A 616 16.45 -6.62 -17.00
C GLN A 616 17.25 -5.46 -17.63
N GLY A 617 17.72 -4.50 -16.83
CA GLY A 617 18.52 -3.37 -17.30
C GLY A 617 17.73 -2.16 -17.81
N PHE A 618 16.41 -2.10 -17.59
CA PHE A 618 15.59 -0.92 -17.88
C PHE A 618 15.65 0.12 -16.75
N SER A 619 15.61 1.41 -17.08
CA SER A 619 15.62 2.51 -16.10
C SER A 619 14.32 2.59 -15.28
N ASP A 620 13.16 2.44 -15.94
CA ASP A 620 11.83 2.46 -15.33
C ASP A 620 10.82 1.67 -16.19
N VAL A 621 9.59 1.56 -15.70
CA VAL A 621 8.43 0.96 -16.39
C VAL A 621 7.58 2.08 -17.01
N LEU A 622 6.96 1.82 -18.16
CA LEU A 622 5.87 2.60 -18.73
C LEU A 622 4.58 1.78 -18.62
N TYR A 623 3.55 2.31 -17.97
CA TYR A 623 2.29 1.60 -17.74
C TYR A 623 1.25 1.91 -18.81
N LEU A 624 0.44 0.89 -19.14
CA LEU A 624 -0.75 1.02 -19.96
C LEU A 624 -2.02 1.15 -19.09
N ASP A 625 -3.07 1.72 -19.68
CA ASP A 625 -4.38 1.86 -19.07
C ASP A 625 -4.94 0.49 -18.64
N SER A 626 -5.53 0.44 -17.45
CA SER A 626 -5.85 -0.83 -16.81
C SER A 626 -7.08 -1.55 -17.37
N ILE A 627 -7.81 -0.93 -18.32
CA ILE A 627 -9.04 -1.47 -18.93
C ILE A 627 -8.77 -2.00 -20.34
N ASN A 628 -8.24 -1.16 -21.23
CA ASN A 628 -8.00 -1.50 -22.64
C ASN A 628 -6.61 -2.09 -22.87
N LYS A 629 -5.69 -1.95 -21.89
CA LYS A 629 -4.29 -2.40 -21.96
C LYS A 629 -3.58 -1.91 -23.24
N LYS A 630 -3.85 -0.65 -23.60
CA LYS A 630 -3.46 -0.07 -24.91
C LYS A 630 -2.92 1.35 -24.81
N TYR A 631 -3.51 2.19 -23.97
CA TYR A 631 -3.20 3.60 -23.91
C TYR A 631 -2.11 3.87 -22.87
N LEU A 632 -1.17 4.76 -23.17
CA LEU A 632 -0.10 5.12 -22.23
C LEU A 632 -0.65 5.92 -21.03
N GLU A 633 -0.18 5.63 -19.81
CA GLU A 633 -0.49 6.44 -18.60
C GLU A 633 0.74 7.23 -18.11
N GLU A 634 1.64 6.57 -17.38
CA GLU A 634 2.77 7.16 -16.67
C GLU A 634 3.93 6.16 -16.55
N LEU A 635 5.08 6.65 -16.09
CA LEU A 635 6.12 5.83 -15.48
C LEU A 635 5.79 5.57 -14.00
N SER A 636 6.61 4.78 -13.28
CA SER A 636 6.37 4.49 -11.85
C SER A 636 6.32 5.74 -10.94
N ALA A 637 6.82 6.89 -11.38
CA ALA A 637 6.79 8.15 -10.65
C ALA A 637 6.82 9.44 -11.51
N ALA A 638 6.53 9.37 -12.82
CA ALA A 638 6.67 10.50 -13.76
C ALA A 638 5.65 10.46 -14.91
N ASN A 639 5.16 11.62 -15.35
CA ASN A 639 4.24 11.73 -16.49
C ASN A 639 5.00 11.55 -17.82
N ILE A 640 4.36 10.93 -18.82
CA ILE A 640 4.93 10.70 -20.17
C ILE A 640 4.46 11.75 -21.20
N PHE A 641 5.33 12.06 -22.17
CA PHE A 641 5.07 12.90 -23.32
C PHE A 641 5.68 12.28 -24.59
N ILE A 642 5.01 12.46 -25.73
CA ILE A 642 5.55 12.17 -27.07
C ILE A 642 5.54 13.44 -27.91
N LEU A 643 6.48 13.57 -28.85
CA LEU A 643 6.53 14.65 -29.84
C LEU A 643 6.37 14.07 -31.25
N LYS A 644 5.51 14.67 -32.06
CA LYS A 644 5.46 14.45 -33.52
C LYS A 644 5.48 15.79 -34.25
N GLY A 645 6.52 16.05 -35.04
CA GLY A 645 6.70 17.33 -35.74
C GLY A 645 6.78 18.51 -34.76
N ASN A 646 5.68 19.27 -34.64
CA ASN A 646 5.53 20.38 -33.68
C ASN A 646 4.43 20.13 -32.62
N VAL A 647 3.89 18.90 -32.55
CA VAL A 647 2.79 18.52 -31.64
C VAL A 647 3.33 17.65 -30.52
N ILE A 648 3.22 18.15 -29.28
CA ILE A 648 3.54 17.45 -28.05
C ILE A 648 2.25 16.86 -27.49
N SER A 649 2.09 15.54 -27.50
CA SER A 649 0.91 14.87 -26.91
C SER A 649 1.26 14.24 -25.55
N THR A 650 0.35 14.33 -24.58
CA THR A 650 0.47 13.67 -23.25
C THR A 650 -0.88 13.10 -22.78
N PRO A 651 -0.92 11.97 -22.07
CA PRO A 651 -2.15 11.41 -21.51
C PRO A 651 -2.85 12.39 -20.56
N PRO A 652 -4.20 12.57 -20.59
CA PRO A 652 -4.89 13.59 -19.80
C PRO A 652 -4.77 13.33 -18.28
N ALA A 653 -4.54 14.37 -17.49
CA ALA A 653 -4.33 14.24 -16.04
C ALA A 653 -5.64 14.08 -15.23
N SER A 654 -6.54 13.21 -15.70
CA SER A 654 -7.87 12.96 -15.15
C SER A 654 -8.05 11.49 -14.75
N GLY A 655 -8.44 11.22 -13.51
CA GLY A 655 -8.76 9.86 -13.04
C GLY A 655 -7.52 9.03 -12.69
N THR A 656 -6.93 8.32 -13.66
CA THR A 656 -5.83 7.37 -13.43
C THR A 656 -4.43 7.96 -13.53
N ILE A 657 -4.29 9.24 -13.91
CA ILE A 657 -3.00 9.93 -14.11
C ILE A 657 -2.87 11.08 -13.10
N LEU A 658 -1.69 11.23 -12.49
CA LEU A 658 -1.39 12.25 -11.49
C LEU A 658 -1.15 13.62 -12.17
N PRO A 659 -1.85 14.70 -11.79
CA PRO A 659 -1.55 16.04 -12.28
C PRO A 659 -0.18 16.51 -11.78
N GLY A 660 0.86 16.26 -12.57
CA GLY A 660 2.24 16.67 -12.29
C GLY A 660 2.40 18.18 -12.37
N ILE A 661 2.98 18.80 -11.35
CA ILE A 661 3.31 20.23 -11.37
C ILE A 661 4.43 20.50 -12.39
N THR A 662 5.37 19.56 -12.55
CA THR A 662 6.35 19.56 -13.65
C THR A 662 5.67 19.42 -15.02
N ARG A 663 4.75 18.44 -15.18
CA ARG A 663 3.93 18.27 -16.40
C ARG A 663 3.22 19.56 -16.77
N LYS A 664 2.48 20.16 -15.83
CA LYS A 664 1.78 21.44 -16.01
C LYS A 664 2.73 22.56 -16.44
N SER A 665 3.85 22.74 -15.75
CA SER A 665 4.84 23.78 -16.08
C SER A 665 5.48 23.56 -17.45
N VAL A 666 5.73 22.31 -17.86
CA VAL A 666 6.29 21.99 -19.18
C VAL A 666 5.27 22.21 -20.30
N ILE A 667 3.98 21.94 -20.07
CA ILE A 667 2.90 22.33 -20.99
C ILE A 667 2.87 23.85 -21.17
N GLU A 668 2.91 24.60 -20.07
CA GLU A 668 2.92 26.07 -20.09
C GLU A 668 4.15 26.63 -20.83
N ILE A 669 5.37 26.08 -20.62
CA ILE A 669 6.59 26.49 -21.34
C ILE A 669 6.53 26.11 -22.83
N ALA A 670 6.04 24.91 -23.15
CA ALA A 670 5.97 24.43 -24.53
C ALA A 670 5.09 25.33 -25.42
N GLN A 671 4.00 25.86 -24.85
CA GLN A 671 3.12 26.80 -25.51
C GLN A 671 3.81 28.15 -25.76
N ASP A 672 4.61 28.66 -24.81
CA ASP A 672 5.40 29.90 -24.99
C ASP A 672 6.41 29.76 -26.15
N LEU A 673 7.02 28.59 -26.28
CA LEU A 673 7.98 28.25 -27.33
C LEU A 673 7.33 27.92 -28.70
N GLY A 674 5.99 27.96 -28.79
CA GLY A 674 5.26 27.73 -30.05
C GLY A 674 5.01 26.27 -30.42
N TYR A 675 5.25 25.31 -29.51
CA TYR A 675 4.78 23.94 -29.69
C TYR A 675 3.24 23.88 -29.53
N GLN A 676 2.60 23.06 -30.35
CA GLN A 676 1.21 22.66 -30.11
C GLN A 676 1.19 21.58 -29.02
N VAL A 677 0.27 21.66 -28.07
CA VAL A 677 0.20 20.70 -26.96
C VAL A 677 -1.19 20.09 -26.85
N GLU A 678 -1.25 18.75 -26.84
CA GLU A 678 -2.50 17.97 -26.79
C GLU A 678 -2.55 17.11 -25.52
N GLU A 679 -3.60 17.31 -24.70
CA GLU A 679 -3.97 16.36 -23.66
C GLU A 679 -4.94 15.32 -24.23
N ARG A 680 -4.44 14.16 -24.66
CA ARG A 680 -5.24 13.11 -25.31
C ARG A 680 -4.75 11.71 -24.98
N ALA A 681 -5.63 10.71 -25.15
CA ALA A 681 -5.22 9.31 -25.11
C ALA A 681 -4.22 9.02 -26.25
N ILE A 682 -3.18 8.24 -25.95
CA ILE A 682 -2.09 7.88 -26.87
C ILE A 682 -1.98 6.36 -26.85
N SER A 683 -2.14 5.71 -28.00
CA SER A 683 -1.95 4.27 -28.17
C SER A 683 -0.46 3.90 -28.07
N VAL A 684 -0.14 2.77 -27.46
CA VAL A 684 1.24 2.23 -27.40
C VAL A 684 1.88 2.06 -28.80
N ASP A 685 1.08 1.85 -29.85
CA ASP A 685 1.57 1.82 -31.24
C ASP A 685 2.09 3.18 -31.75
N GLU A 686 1.57 4.31 -31.27
CA GLU A 686 2.00 5.66 -31.70
C GLU A 686 3.47 5.95 -31.33
N LEU A 687 4.03 5.20 -30.37
CA LEU A 687 5.47 5.20 -30.09
C LEU A 687 6.32 4.85 -31.31
N ARG A 688 5.80 4.15 -32.33
CA ARG A 688 6.55 3.88 -33.57
C ARG A 688 6.67 5.09 -34.49
N GLU A 689 5.84 6.11 -34.29
CA GLU A 689 5.77 7.30 -35.13
C GLU A 689 6.39 8.53 -34.45
N ALA A 690 6.41 8.59 -33.11
CA ALA A 690 6.97 9.70 -32.35
C ALA A 690 8.46 9.98 -32.67
N ASP A 691 8.81 11.26 -32.83
CA ASP A 691 10.16 11.72 -33.15
C ASP A 691 11.04 11.79 -31.87
N GLU A 692 10.46 12.28 -30.77
CA GLU A 692 11.07 12.31 -29.43
C GLU A 692 10.06 11.83 -28.38
N VAL A 693 10.57 11.24 -27.29
CA VAL A 693 9.78 10.83 -26.12
C VAL A 693 10.51 11.31 -24.87
N PHE A 694 9.78 11.86 -23.90
CA PHE A 694 10.35 12.36 -22.64
C PHE A 694 9.36 12.24 -21.48
N CYS A 695 9.88 12.24 -20.25
CA CYS A 695 9.08 12.16 -19.03
C CYS A 695 9.36 13.33 -18.09
N THR A 696 8.40 13.63 -17.20
CA THR A 696 8.49 14.77 -16.27
C THR A 696 8.05 14.43 -14.85
N GLY A 697 8.69 15.05 -13.86
CA GLY A 697 8.28 14.98 -12.45
C GLY A 697 9.32 15.61 -11.53
N THR A 698 8.95 16.10 -10.35
CA THR A 698 9.82 16.99 -9.55
C THR A 698 11.18 16.38 -9.17
N ALA A 699 11.23 15.06 -8.92
CA ALA A 699 12.49 14.36 -8.69
C ALA A 699 13.33 14.25 -9.97
N VAL A 700 12.69 13.86 -11.08
CA VAL A 700 13.26 13.59 -12.41
C VAL A 700 13.74 14.84 -13.15
N GLY A 701 13.04 15.98 -12.99
CA GLY A 701 13.14 17.12 -13.91
C GLY A 701 12.35 16.86 -15.20
N VAL A 702 12.96 17.18 -16.34
CA VAL A 702 12.55 16.73 -17.68
C VAL A 702 13.64 15.77 -18.16
N ALA A 703 13.30 14.53 -18.51
CA ALA A 703 14.28 13.50 -18.88
C ALA A 703 13.88 12.79 -20.18
N SER A 704 14.84 12.66 -21.10
CA SER A 704 14.64 12.03 -22.41
C SER A 704 14.54 10.52 -22.30
N VAL A 705 13.71 9.92 -23.15
CA VAL A 705 13.59 8.47 -23.32
C VAL A 705 14.28 8.11 -24.62
N GLY A 706 15.42 7.43 -24.55
CA GLY A 706 16.17 6.99 -25.73
C GLY A 706 15.59 5.74 -26.37
N SER A 707 14.88 4.90 -25.59
CA SER A 707 14.18 3.73 -26.13
C SER A 707 13.01 3.25 -25.26
N VAL A 708 12.04 2.60 -25.89
CA VAL A 708 10.94 1.87 -25.24
C VAL A 708 10.88 0.46 -25.81
N THR A 709 10.82 -0.57 -24.95
CA THR A 709 10.60 -1.96 -25.36
C THR A 709 9.18 -2.41 -25.02
N TYR A 710 8.45 -2.91 -26.02
CA TYR A 710 7.10 -3.45 -25.91
C TYR A 710 7.01 -4.76 -26.71
N GLN A 711 6.46 -5.83 -26.12
CA GLN A 711 6.34 -7.16 -26.76
C GLN A 711 7.65 -7.65 -27.42
N GLY A 712 8.77 -7.47 -26.72
CA GLY A 712 10.12 -7.83 -27.19
C GLY A 712 10.70 -6.95 -28.30
N ARG A 713 9.95 -5.96 -28.81
CA ARG A 713 10.39 -5.01 -29.84
C ARG A 713 10.85 -3.72 -29.19
N ARG A 714 12.10 -3.33 -29.45
CA ARG A 714 12.69 -2.06 -29.02
C ARG A 714 12.44 -0.99 -30.09
N ILE A 715 11.91 0.15 -29.67
CA ILE A 715 11.78 1.38 -30.44
C ILE A 715 12.82 2.36 -29.90
N GLU A 716 13.47 3.14 -30.75
CA GLU A 716 14.50 4.12 -30.37
C GLU A 716 14.12 5.52 -30.86
N PHE A 717 14.51 6.55 -30.12
CA PHE A 717 14.05 7.93 -30.30
C PHE A 717 15.21 8.92 -30.47
N LYS A 718 14.93 10.08 -31.07
CA LYS A 718 15.91 11.16 -31.17
C LYS A 718 16.24 11.69 -29.78
N VAL A 719 17.54 11.86 -29.51
CA VAL A 719 18.10 12.41 -28.26
C VAL A 719 19.29 13.31 -28.58
N GLY A 720 19.53 14.34 -27.76
CA GLY A 720 20.74 15.17 -27.85
C GLY A 720 20.50 16.67 -27.69
N ALA A 721 21.52 17.47 -28.03
CA ALA A 721 21.58 18.91 -27.75
C ALA A 721 20.40 19.72 -28.31
N ASN A 722 19.92 19.36 -29.49
CA ASN A 722 18.86 20.08 -30.21
C ASN A 722 17.56 19.26 -30.16
N SER A 723 17.12 18.92 -28.95
CA SER A 723 15.88 18.19 -28.66
C SER A 723 14.91 19.08 -27.88
N ALA A 724 13.60 18.91 -28.11
CA ALA A 724 12.57 19.64 -27.38
C ALA A 724 12.66 19.29 -25.87
N CYS A 725 12.98 18.04 -25.56
CA CYS A 725 13.27 17.60 -24.19
C CYS A 725 14.39 18.43 -23.52
N GLN A 726 15.46 18.78 -24.25
CA GLN A 726 16.53 19.62 -23.69
C GLN A 726 16.07 21.07 -23.55
N GLU A 727 15.42 21.63 -24.57
CA GLU A 727 14.96 23.03 -24.57
C GLU A 727 13.99 23.31 -23.41
N LEU A 728 12.94 22.49 -23.29
CA LEU A 728 11.95 22.54 -22.21
C LEU A 728 12.59 22.32 -20.83
N GLY A 729 13.54 21.38 -20.73
CA GLY A 729 14.29 21.11 -19.51
C GLY A 729 15.20 22.27 -19.09
N SER A 730 15.85 22.93 -20.06
CA SER A 730 16.73 24.08 -19.83
C SER A 730 15.95 25.33 -19.41
N ALA A 731 14.82 25.61 -20.06
CA ALA A 731 13.92 26.70 -19.66
C ALA A 731 13.40 26.49 -18.22
N LEU A 732 12.87 25.30 -17.92
CA LEU A 732 12.35 24.98 -16.58
C LEU A 732 13.42 25.10 -15.48
N VAL A 733 14.63 24.56 -15.71
CA VAL A 733 15.73 24.66 -14.73
C VAL A 733 16.23 26.09 -14.59
N GLY A 734 16.24 26.88 -15.68
CA GLY A 734 16.61 28.29 -15.66
C GLY A 734 15.67 29.12 -14.79
N ILE A 735 14.36 28.91 -14.89
CA ILE A 735 13.35 29.52 -14.01
C ILE A 735 13.55 29.03 -12.56
N GLN A 736 13.62 27.70 -12.33
CA GLN A 736 13.79 27.11 -10.99
C GLN A 736 15.04 27.56 -10.21
N THR A 737 16.06 28.04 -10.92
CA THR A 737 17.31 28.56 -10.33
C THR A 737 17.43 30.09 -10.40
N GLY A 738 16.44 30.78 -10.97
CA GLY A 738 16.46 32.23 -11.15
C GLY A 738 17.58 32.72 -12.05
N LEU A 739 17.95 31.92 -13.06
CA LEU A 739 18.83 32.26 -14.18
C LEU A 739 18.06 32.81 -15.39
N ILE A 740 16.78 32.47 -15.49
CA ILE A 740 15.79 33.07 -16.40
C ILE A 740 14.78 33.83 -15.54
N GLU A 741 14.26 34.94 -16.04
CA GLU A 741 13.21 35.71 -15.37
C GLU A 741 11.89 34.93 -15.32
N ASP A 742 11.14 35.09 -14.24
CA ASP A 742 9.91 34.35 -14.00
C ASP A 742 8.68 35.22 -14.26
N GLU A 743 8.26 35.26 -15.52
CA GLU A 743 7.09 36.03 -15.97
C GLU A 743 5.75 35.49 -15.42
N LYS A 744 5.74 34.35 -14.71
CA LYS A 744 4.53 33.60 -14.35
C LYS A 744 4.31 33.40 -12.84
N ASP A 745 5.12 34.04 -11.99
CA ASP A 745 5.07 33.97 -10.52
C ASP A 745 5.07 32.51 -9.99
N TRP A 746 5.98 31.71 -10.53
CA TRP A 746 6.23 30.33 -10.13
C TRP A 746 7.31 30.19 -9.05
N VAL A 747 8.13 31.21 -8.83
CA VAL A 747 9.38 31.14 -8.04
C VAL A 747 9.27 32.02 -6.80
N LEU A 748 8.92 31.39 -5.69
CA LEU A 748 8.85 32.06 -4.39
C LEU A 748 10.27 32.22 -3.81
N LYS A 749 10.82 33.44 -3.89
CA LYS A 749 12.07 33.81 -3.21
C LYS A 749 11.86 33.81 -1.69
N ILE A 750 12.81 33.23 -0.98
CA ILE A 750 12.87 33.14 0.48
C ILE A 750 14.02 34.01 0.99
N SER A 751 13.72 34.77 2.03
CA SER A 751 14.55 35.77 2.70
C SER A 751 14.51 35.57 4.20
#